data_AF-G3XZK2-F1
#
_entry.id   AF-G3XZK2-F1
#
_cell.length_a   1.000
_cell.length_b   1.000
_cell.length_c   1.000
_cell.angle_alpha   90.00
_cell.angle_beta   90.00
_cell.angle_gamma   90.00
#
_symmetry.space_group_name_H-M   'P 1'
#
loop_
_entity.id
_entity.type
_entity.pdbx_description
1 polymer ?
#
loop_
_entity_poly.entity_id
_entity_poly.type
_entity_poly.pdbx_seq_one_letter_code
_entity_poly.pdbx_strand_id
1 'polypeptide(L)'
;ESETPPPDPGRLVVRETGMRYIDGAHWTAILEEISGVKEYLRDNEEMGLSDEEGEDEEMVRPSNAPTLLLGLHQEMTMDELLDGLPARPVVDRVVAMFVSLNEPTTVMVHFPTFQKQYNQFWSRPKEASISWLALLYAALTITMSVYMRTGEPLPAEFGEATEAVQRLRHLTAQCLVQSNYTVPGRFKVEALFFYTMCEFFRSEDAQVGVSFLLNMTIRLAMRSGYHRDPQQFPNISPFEGEMRRRVWAIMRQLDVLISFQVGVPRGIQDWQQDVEPPRNISDEEFGESTVELPPSRPETELTTTSYIRGKSRLMAIFGKISDLAYSRDPMTYDEILALDRQLEEARDLVPHAFKIRPLDQCFVDSSYLILRRYTLELLYQKARCVLHRRYLGEVHTNPRYAYSRWVCMSASKEILRHQADIYHETQPGGLLYRDRQFPNSLQTADYLLAAMIICLDLSQNPTGTPPGSTDEDVIRGREELLSTIETSHRIFEQQRRRSADAQKAYAALTIMLRRLKAQKLDSEQLASGKWHGIMWDTSLMDAAQQQPYESSNGQSYPVVDPMGITPEYQSLDVIGEMLDAPTNLDWNLWDQHMQSVADMGAGLWGDNVPGIGPPFYPLPKPTTDILLIPPPHCIAHFTSTMMRPPIPRSLHNRVASIPRAAHRSLSTSILSNGISHQPTNNNNNLRTTRSATSISPITSTPQSTIQKRPFLSSFLPNSDSASKTRHLTATRTLPHPPAPLFDIISSVESYSSFLPFLTASTVTHRDPTTNYPTRAFLTVGYGPLSETFTSKVTCDPENWVVEAQSGAKYGVGKKDGQGFPGEDEGLFEYLSTRWELESQGEGKGTVVRLDIRFEFRSQLHAAMMGAVEGQMAGVMVEAFEKRIYDVLGR
;
A
#
# COMPACT_ATOMS: atom_id res chain seq x y z
N GLU A 1 -16.25 15.66 -26.00
CA GLU A 1 -16.87 15.46 -24.67
C GLU A 1 -15.74 15.37 -23.64
N SER A 2 -15.91 14.79 -22.45
CA SER A 2 -14.85 14.74 -21.42
C SER A 2 -13.69 13.80 -21.78
N GLU A 3 -12.56 14.36 -22.25
CA GLU A 3 -11.37 13.63 -22.72
C GLU A 3 -10.46 13.06 -21.61
N THR A 4 -10.93 12.97 -20.36
CA THR A 4 -10.13 12.46 -19.23
C THR A 4 -10.24 10.94 -19.13
N PRO A 5 -9.13 10.18 -18.97
CA PRO A 5 -9.20 8.75 -18.71
C PRO A 5 -10.01 8.48 -17.42
N PRO A 6 -10.73 7.35 -17.32
CA PRO A 6 -11.68 7.12 -16.24
C PRO A 6 -11.03 7.21 -14.86
N PRO A 7 -11.77 7.68 -13.83
CA PRO A 7 -11.26 7.75 -12.47
C PRO A 7 -11.10 6.33 -11.91
N ASP A 8 -9.84 5.92 -11.78
CA ASP A 8 -9.37 4.65 -11.20
C ASP A 8 -10.05 4.35 -9.86
N PRO A 9 -10.67 3.16 -9.73
CA PRO A 9 -11.12 2.58 -8.47
C PRO A 9 -10.27 2.83 -7.23
N GLY A 10 -8.96 2.62 -7.38
CA GLY A 10 -8.22 1.79 -6.42
C GLY A 10 -8.86 0.40 -6.27
N ARG A 11 -8.23 -0.48 -5.51
CA ARG A 11 -8.75 -1.82 -5.22
C ARG A 11 -8.96 -2.00 -3.72
N LEU A 12 -10.15 -2.47 -3.33
CA LEU A 12 -10.37 -3.01 -2.00
C LEU A 12 -10.13 -4.53 -2.04
N VAL A 13 -9.03 -4.96 -1.46
CA VAL A 13 -8.73 -6.38 -1.22
C VAL A 13 -9.48 -6.79 0.04
N VAL A 14 -10.34 -7.80 -0.07
CA VAL A 14 -11.13 -8.34 1.04
C VAL A 14 -10.63 -9.75 1.35
N ARG A 15 -10.23 -9.97 2.60
CA ARG A 15 -9.82 -11.27 3.17
C ARG A 15 -10.61 -11.51 4.46
N GLU A 16 -10.56 -12.73 4.98
CA GLU A 16 -11.19 -13.07 6.26
C GLU A 16 -10.55 -12.32 7.44
N THR A 17 -9.23 -12.09 7.38
CA THR A 17 -8.46 -11.30 8.35
C THR A 17 -8.73 -9.79 8.28
N GLY A 18 -9.32 -9.27 7.20
CA GLY A 18 -9.67 -7.85 7.08
C GLY A 18 -9.75 -7.32 5.65
N MET A 19 -9.91 -5.99 5.53
CA MET A 19 -9.98 -5.27 4.25
C MET A 19 -8.79 -4.32 4.09
N ARG A 20 -8.01 -4.47 3.02
CA ARG A 20 -6.87 -3.59 2.66
C ARG A 20 -7.21 -2.83 1.38
N TYR A 21 -7.20 -1.51 1.44
CA TYR A 21 -7.30 -0.68 0.23
C TYR A 21 -5.89 -0.49 -0.36
N ILE A 22 -5.77 -0.70 -1.67
CA ILE A 22 -4.58 -0.42 -2.48
C ILE A 22 -4.99 0.67 -3.46
N ASP A 23 -4.38 1.85 -3.37
CA ASP A 23 -4.62 2.90 -4.35
C ASP A 23 -3.88 2.60 -5.66
N GLY A 24 -4.49 2.93 -6.80
CA GLY A 24 -3.86 2.73 -8.11
C GLY A 24 -2.54 3.48 -8.27
N ALA A 25 -2.31 4.57 -7.54
CA ALA A 25 -1.03 5.28 -7.52
C ALA A 25 0.13 4.50 -6.88
N HIS A 26 -0.15 3.39 -6.19
CA HIS A 26 0.86 2.55 -5.54
C HIS A 26 1.46 1.52 -6.51
N TRP A 27 2.73 1.17 -6.33
CA TRP A 27 3.43 0.23 -7.24
C TRP A 27 2.82 -1.17 -7.25
N THR A 28 2.13 -1.58 -6.18
CA THR A 28 1.45 -2.89 -6.13
C THR A 28 0.27 -2.97 -7.09
N ALA A 29 -0.40 -1.86 -7.43
CA ALA A 29 -1.44 -1.87 -8.45
C ALA A 29 -0.89 -2.22 -9.85
N ILE A 30 0.29 -1.67 -10.20
CA ILE A 30 0.99 -1.92 -11.47
C ILE A 30 1.33 -3.41 -11.64
N LEU A 31 1.67 -4.10 -10.55
CA LEU A 31 1.92 -5.55 -10.55
C LEU A 31 0.68 -6.37 -10.91
N GLU A 32 -0.52 -5.92 -10.51
CA GLU A 32 -1.78 -6.62 -10.78
C GLU A 32 -2.36 -6.35 -12.17
N GLU A 33 -1.89 -5.29 -12.85
CA GLU A 33 -2.14 -5.05 -14.27
C GLU A 33 -1.35 -6.05 -15.15
N ILE A 34 -0.23 -6.57 -14.66
CA ILE A 34 0.63 -7.52 -15.38
C ILE A 34 0.11 -8.96 -15.16
N SER A 35 -0.46 -9.57 -16.20
CA SER A 35 -0.89 -10.98 -16.15
C SER A 35 0.28 -11.93 -15.83
N GLY A 36 0.01 -13.09 -15.22
CA GLY A 36 1.06 -13.99 -14.71
C GLY A 36 1.75 -13.51 -13.44
N VAL A 37 2.13 -12.24 -13.36
CA VAL A 37 2.64 -11.64 -12.11
C VAL A 37 1.50 -11.52 -11.09
N LYS A 38 0.30 -11.14 -11.55
CA LYS A 38 -0.94 -11.18 -10.77
C LYS A 38 -1.29 -12.57 -10.23
N GLU A 39 -1.08 -13.64 -11.01
CA GLU A 39 -1.31 -15.01 -10.56
C GLU A 39 -0.32 -15.37 -9.44
N TYR A 40 0.98 -15.26 -9.72
CA TYR A 40 2.05 -15.52 -8.75
C TYR A 40 1.91 -14.74 -7.44
N LEU A 41 1.46 -13.48 -7.49
CA LEU A 41 1.24 -12.69 -6.28
C LEU A 41 0.09 -13.23 -5.45
N ARG A 42 -1.00 -13.71 -6.05
CA ARG A 42 -2.07 -14.39 -5.30
C ARG A 42 -1.56 -15.68 -4.67
N ASP A 43 -0.85 -16.50 -5.43
CA ASP A 43 -0.32 -17.78 -4.95
C ASP A 43 0.63 -17.57 -3.74
N ASN A 44 1.52 -16.56 -3.80
CA ASN A 44 2.39 -16.19 -2.67
C ASN A 44 1.64 -15.51 -1.51
N GLU A 45 0.64 -14.68 -1.78
CA GLU A 45 -0.17 -13.99 -0.78
C GLU A 45 -1.10 -14.94 0.00
N GLU A 46 -1.41 -16.10 -0.60
CA GLU A 46 -2.12 -17.23 0.01
C GLU A 46 -1.11 -18.19 0.71
N MET A 47 0.15 -18.30 0.24
CA MET A 47 1.27 -18.98 0.94
C MET A 47 1.94 -18.16 2.08
N GLY A 48 1.21 -17.22 2.70
CA GLY A 48 1.68 -16.53 3.92
C GLY A 48 2.83 -15.53 3.76
N LEU A 49 3.30 -15.24 2.54
CA LEU A 49 4.36 -14.25 2.27
C LEU A 49 3.82 -12.79 2.24
N SER A 50 2.91 -12.50 3.17
CA SER A 50 2.24 -11.23 3.41
C SER A 50 3.14 -10.25 4.19
N ASP A 51 2.93 -8.94 4.01
CA ASP A 51 3.62 -7.89 4.78
C ASP A 51 3.28 -7.92 6.28
N GLU A 52 2.13 -8.52 6.64
CA GLU A 52 1.63 -8.63 8.00
C GLU A 52 1.26 -10.09 8.29
N GLU A 53 1.74 -10.57 9.45
CA GLU A 53 1.33 -11.77 10.21
C GLU A 53 1.31 -13.11 9.44
N GLY A 54 2.48 -13.78 9.41
CA GLY A 54 2.55 -15.23 9.20
C GLY A 54 2.38 -15.98 10.52
N GLU A 55 1.42 -16.91 10.56
CA GLU A 55 1.08 -17.73 11.73
C GLU A 55 2.04 -18.93 11.91
N ASP A 56 3.34 -18.66 12.11
CA ASP A 56 4.32 -19.66 12.56
C ASP A 56 4.21 -19.88 14.08
N GLU A 57 3.87 -21.09 14.54
CA GLU A 57 3.85 -21.44 15.97
C GLU A 57 5.26 -21.38 16.62
N GLU A 58 5.30 -20.93 17.89
CA GLU A 58 6.45 -21.00 18.80
C GLU A 58 7.85 -20.57 18.28
N MET A 59 7.96 -19.44 17.57
CA MET A 59 9.24 -18.71 17.52
C MET A 59 9.10 -17.20 17.81
N VAL A 60 9.71 -16.74 18.90
CA VAL A 60 9.60 -15.35 19.41
C VAL A 60 10.38 -14.37 18.53
N ARG A 61 9.82 -14.02 17.38
CA ARG A 61 10.22 -12.83 16.62
C ARG A 61 9.74 -11.58 17.38
N PRO A 62 10.58 -10.55 17.61
CA PRO A 62 10.10 -9.29 18.16
C PRO A 62 9.01 -8.71 17.27
N SER A 63 7.87 -8.31 17.85
CA SER A 63 6.73 -7.78 17.06
C SER A 63 7.17 -6.67 16.12
N ASN A 64 6.76 -6.78 14.85
CA ASN A 64 7.11 -5.82 13.80
C ASN A 64 6.39 -4.47 13.95
N ALA A 65 5.42 -4.36 14.86
CA ALA A 65 4.74 -3.10 15.16
C ALA A 65 5.55 -2.24 16.16
N PRO A 66 5.57 -0.90 16.01
CA PRO A 66 6.24 -0.02 16.96
C PRO A 66 5.73 -0.17 18.40
N THR A 67 6.65 -0.38 19.33
CA THR A 67 6.34 -0.64 20.74
C THR A 67 5.58 0.51 21.41
N LEU A 68 5.77 1.77 20.97
CA LEU A 68 5.00 2.91 21.45
C LEU A 68 3.50 2.86 21.08
N LEU A 69 3.13 2.13 20.00
CA LEU A 69 1.74 1.95 19.56
C LEU A 69 1.04 0.78 20.27
N LEU A 70 1.78 -0.30 20.56
CA LEU A 70 1.25 -1.47 21.28
C LEU A 70 1.14 -1.27 22.80
N GLY A 71 1.84 -0.28 23.35
CA GLY A 71 1.76 0.09 24.77
C GLY A 71 2.87 -0.50 25.64
N LEU A 72 3.03 0.09 26.82
CA LEU A 72 4.06 -0.24 27.80
C LEU A 72 3.43 -0.42 29.18
N HIS A 73 3.80 -1.51 29.86
CA HIS A 73 3.04 -2.07 30.98
C HIS A 73 3.64 -1.76 32.37
N GLN A 74 4.76 -1.04 32.43
CA GLN A 74 5.49 -0.75 33.67
C GLN A 74 6.14 0.63 33.60
N GLU A 75 5.91 1.46 34.63
CA GLU A 75 6.66 2.70 34.84
C GLU A 75 8.03 2.41 35.44
N MET A 76 9.06 3.12 34.97
CA MET A 76 10.43 3.07 35.49
C MET A 76 10.76 4.31 36.34
N THR A 77 11.55 4.16 37.39
CA THR A 77 12.07 5.30 38.16
C THR A 77 13.15 6.05 37.38
N MET A 78 13.41 7.31 37.78
CA MET A 78 14.49 8.11 37.17
C MET A 78 15.87 7.44 37.32
N ASP A 79 16.08 6.65 38.37
CA ASP A 79 17.37 5.98 38.58
C ASP A 79 17.51 4.75 37.67
N GLU A 80 16.47 3.93 37.51
CA GLU A 80 16.45 2.84 36.51
C GLU A 80 16.58 3.36 35.06
N LEU A 81 16.02 4.54 34.76
CA LEU A 81 16.20 5.22 33.47
C LEU A 81 17.61 5.79 33.26
N LEU A 82 18.40 5.98 34.31
CA LEU A 82 19.80 6.41 34.23
C LEU A 82 20.75 5.21 34.18
N ASP A 83 20.47 4.14 34.92
CA ASP A 83 21.22 2.87 34.89
C ASP A 83 21.13 2.17 33.52
N GLY A 84 20.14 2.52 32.68
CA GLY A 84 20.06 2.11 31.28
C GLY A 84 21.12 2.72 30.34
N LEU A 85 21.90 3.71 30.79
CA LEU A 85 23.02 4.29 30.04
C LEU A 85 24.36 3.65 30.45
N PRO A 86 25.20 3.19 29.49
CA PRO A 86 26.58 2.82 29.78
C PRO A 86 27.41 3.98 30.35
N ALA A 87 28.58 3.64 30.89
CA ALA A 87 29.53 4.62 31.39
C ALA A 87 29.83 5.72 30.36
N ARG A 88 29.87 6.99 30.81
CA ARG A 88 29.99 8.18 29.96
C ARG A 88 30.95 8.06 28.76
N PRO A 89 32.20 7.57 28.87
CA PRO A 89 33.12 7.49 27.72
C PRO A 89 32.62 6.60 26.57
N VAL A 90 31.73 5.65 26.84
CA VAL A 90 31.07 4.80 25.85
C VAL A 90 29.99 5.60 25.11
N VAL A 91 29.18 6.34 25.86
CA VAL A 91 28.12 7.23 25.32
C VAL A 91 28.74 8.38 24.53
N ASP A 92 29.85 8.95 24.99
CA ASP A 92 30.63 10.00 24.30
C ASP A 92 31.06 9.54 22.89
N ARG A 93 31.46 8.26 22.72
CA ARG A 93 31.79 7.69 21.39
C ARG A 93 30.57 7.62 20.47
N VAL A 94 29.42 7.13 20.97
CA VAL A 94 28.20 7.01 20.16
C VAL A 94 27.64 8.40 19.82
N VAL A 95 27.75 9.37 20.72
CA VAL A 95 27.41 10.77 20.41
C VAL A 95 28.35 11.36 19.36
N ALA A 96 29.65 11.07 19.39
CA ALA A 96 30.56 11.49 18.32
C ALA A 96 30.21 10.86 16.96
N MET A 97 29.79 9.60 16.95
CA MET A 97 29.25 8.94 15.74
C MET A 97 27.93 9.59 15.28
N PHE A 98 27.02 9.96 16.20
CA PHE A 98 25.78 10.66 15.89
C PHE A 98 26.01 12.01 15.18
N VAL A 99 26.97 12.82 15.67
CA VAL A 99 27.37 14.09 15.03
C VAL A 99 27.96 13.86 13.64
N SER A 100 28.55 12.68 13.40
CA SER A 100 29.19 12.29 12.14
C SER A 100 28.23 11.64 11.13
N LEU A 101 26.93 11.48 11.45
CA LEU A 101 25.98 10.81 10.56
C LEU A 101 25.66 11.66 9.32
N ASN A 102 25.78 11.04 8.14
CA ASN A 102 25.32 11.58 6.85
C ASN A 102 23.78 11.62 6.71
N GLU A 103 23.02 11.73 7.81
CA GLU A 103 21.55 11.68 7.80
C GLU A 103 20.91 13.09 7.75
N PRO A 104 19.94 13.36 6.86
CA PRO A 104 19.32 14.69 6.74
C PRO A 104 18.57 15.15 7.98
N THR A 105 18.12 14.23 8.82
CA THR A 105 17.38 14.49 10.07
C THR A 105 18.24 15.15 11.15
N THR A 106 19.57 15.06 11.05
CA THR A 106 20.51 15.72 11.96
C THR A 106 20.33 17.24 12.02
N VAL A 107 19.85 17.89 10.95
CA VAL A 107 19.58 19.35 10.89
C VAL A 107 18.61 19.86 11.96
N MET A 108 17.82 18.95 12.54
CA MET A 108 16.87 19.22 13.63
C MET A 108 17.56 19.40 14.99
N VAL A 109 18.84 19.03 15.10
CA VAL A 109 19.66 19.18 16.30
C VAL A 109 20.67 20.30 16.07
N HIS A 110 20.63 21.31 16.94
CA HIS A 110 21.67 22.33 16.98
C HIS A 110 22.87 21.80 17.77
N PHE A 111 23.89 21.28 17.08
CA PHE A 111 24.95 20.51 17.73
C PHE A 111 25.70 21.25 18.86
N PRO A 112 26.06 22.54 18.77
CA PRO A 112 26.66 23.28 19.89
C PRO A 112 25.74 23.35 21.12
N THR A 113 24.43 23.49 20.92
CA THR A 113 23.45 23.50 22.01
C THR A 113 23.21 22.10 22.59
N PHE A 114 23.19 21.07 21.75
CA PHE A 114 23.11 19.68 22.18
C PHE A 114 24.32 19.29 23.03
N GLN A 115 25.54 19.62 22.60
CA GLN A 115 26.77 19.34 23.33
C GLN A 115 26.79 20.06 24.70
N LYS A 116 26.30 21.30 24.78
CA LYS A 116 26.10 22.03 26.04
C LYS A 116 25.12 21.31 26.98
N GLN A 117 23.96 20.91 26.47
CA GLN A 117 22.93 20.20 27.25
C GLN A 117 23.39 18.82 27.72
N TYR A 118 24.11 18.08 26.86
CA TYR A 118 24.71 16.78 27.15
C TYR A 118 25.80 16.86 28.24
N ASN A 119 26.65 17.90 28.21
CA ASN A 119 27.61 18.13 29.30
C ASN A 119 26.92 18.54 30.62
N GLN A 120 25.83 19.31 30.55
CA GLN A 120 25.03 19.65 31.73
C GLN A 120 24.36 18.40 32.34
N PHE A 121 23.81 17.52 31.50
CA PHE A 121 23.25 16.23 31.92
C PHE A 121 24.27 15.41 32.71
N TRP A 122 25.45 15.13 32.16
CA TRP A 122 26.48 14.36 32.86
C TRP A 122 27.01 15.03 34.13
N SER A 123 26.84 16.35 34.26
CA SER A 123 27.15 17.09 35.48
C SER A 123 26.09 16.90 36.57
N ARG A 124 24.83 16.67 36.19
CA ARG A 124 23.67 16.56 37.10
C ARG A 124 22.56 15.65 36.53
N PRO A 125 22.75 14.32 36.45
CA PRO A 125 21.86 13.45 35.69
C PRO A 125 20.39 13.47 36.16
N LYS A 126 20.16 13.57 37.47
CA LYS A 126 18.82 13.61 38.09
C LYS A 126 18.07 14.95 37.91
N GLU A 127 18.70 15.99 37.36
CA GLU A 127 18.02 17.25 36.99
C GLU A 127 17.46 17.22 35.54
N ALA A 128 17.78 16.19 34.74
CA ALA A 128 17.31 16.11 33.37
C ALA A 128 15.82 15.70 33.27
N SER A 129 15.11 16.28 32.31
CA SER A 129 13.73 15.89 32.03
C SER A 129 13.66 14.56 31.28
N ILE A 130 12.67 13.72 31.58
CA ILE A 130 12.43 12.42 30.92
C ILE A 130 12.34 12.58 29.38
N SER A 131 11.72 13.64 28.86
CA SER A 131 11.68 13.93 27.41
C SER A 131 13.05 14.21 26.78
N TRP A 132 14.05 14.63 27.56
CA TRP A 132 15.43 14.80 27.09
C TRP A 132 16.18 13.47 27.10
N LEU A 133 15.95 12.60 28.10
CA LEU A 133 16.43 11.23 28.07
C LEU A 133 15.86 10.47 26.87
N ALA A 134 14.57 10.65 26.54
CA ALA A 134 13.98 10.12 25.30
C ALA A 134 14.75 10.55 24.05
N LEU A 135 15.09 11.84 23.93
CA LEU A 135 15.85 12.37 22.79
C LEU A 135 17.26 11.77 22.71
N LEU A 136 17.95 11.63 23.84
CA LEU A 136 19.28 11.00 23.91
C LEU A 136 19.20 9.53 23.53
N TYR A 137 18.31 8.75 24.16
CA TYR A 137 18.13 7.33 23.85
C TYR A 137 17.78 7.10 22.37
N ALA A 138 16.94 7.96 21.78
CA ALA A 138 16.63 7.87 20.35
C ALA A 138 17.84 8.16 19.46
N ALA A 139 18.64 9.20 19.76
CA ALA A 139 19.86 9.50 19.01
C ALA A 139 20.91 8.37 19.09
N LEU A 140 21.08 7.75 20.26
CA LEU A 140 21.92 6.56 20.43
C LEU A 140 21.39 5.37 19.61
N THR A 141 20.07 5.13 19.65
CA THR A 141 19.39 4.05 18.91
C THR A 141 19.57 4.20 17.40
N ILE A 142 19.32 5.40 16.84
CA ILE A 142 19.50 5.70 15.41
C ILE A 142 20.95 5.41 15.00
N THR A 143 21.91 5.91 15.79
CA THR A 143 23.34 5.75 15.48
C THR A 143 23.74 4.28 15.45
N MET A 144 23.37 3.50 16.47
CA MET A 144 23.68 2.08 16.51
C MET A 144 22.97 1.31 15.37
N SER A 145 21.71 1.64 15.03
CA SER A 145 20.97 1.00 13.93
C SER A 145 21.54 1.30 12.54
N VAL A 146 22.20 2.46 12.37
CA VAL A 146 22.97 2.79 11.15
C VAL A 146 24.28 2.01 11.13
N TYR A 147 25.10 2.10 12.19
CA TYR A 147 26.43 1.46 12.23
C TYR A 147 26.38 -0.07 12.26
N MET A 148 25.34 -0.69 12.82
CA MET A 148 25.11 -2.14 12.70
C MET A 148 25.00 -2.58 11.24
N ARG A 149 24.30 -1.80 10.39
CA ARG A 149 24.11 -2.14 8.97
C ARG A 149 25.33 -1.83 8.11
N THR A 150 26.19 -0.90 8.52
CA THR A 150 27.51 -0.72 7.89
C THR A 150 28.51 -1.81 8.29
N GLY A 151 28.23 -2.60 9.33
CA GLY A 151 29.16 -3.63 9.84
C GLY A 151 30.43 -3.06 10.48
N GLU A 152 30.44 -1.76 10.80
CA GLU A 152 31.53 -1.10 11.52
C GLU A 152 31.48 -1.47 13.02
N PRO A 153 32.63 -1.61 13.71
CA PRO A 153 32.66 -2.13 15.07
C PRO A 153 32.07 -1.12 16.07
N LEU A 154 30.98 -1.51 16.72
CA LEU A 154 30.36 -0.74 17.80
C LEU A 154 31.12 -0.92 19.14
N PRO A 155 30.98 0.02 20.10
CA PRO A 155 31.61 -0.10 21.42
C PRO A 155 31.11 -1.36 22.16
N ALA A 156 32.02 -2.30 22.42
CA ALA A 156 31.69 -3.61 23.02
C ALA A 156 31.07 -3.49 24.42
N GLU A 157 31.22 -2.33 25.08
CA GLU A 157 30.63 -2.04 26.39
C GLU A 157 29.08 -1.96 26.37
N PHE A 158 28.42 -2.01 25.20
CA PHE A 158 26.95 -2.16 25.09
C PHE A 158 26.45 -3.62 25.21
N GLY A 159 27.33 -4.61 25.07
CA GLY A 159 26.96 -6.02 24.88
C GLY A 159 26.67 -6.35 23.42
N GLU A 160 25.74 -7.27 23.15
CA GLU A 160 25.33 -7.57 21.77
C GLU A 160 24.59 -6.37 21.16
N ALA A 161 24.96 -5.99 19.94
CA ALA A 161 24.46 -4.76 19.31
C ALA A 161 22.94 -4.81 19.06
N THR A 162 22.38 -5.96 18.71
CA THR A 162 20.94 -6.13 18.44
C THR A 162 20.13 -5.92 19.70
N GLU A 163 20.50 -6.59 20.80
CA GLU A 163 19.89 -6.39 22.12
C GLU A 163 20.02 -4.94 22.58
N ALA A 164 21.20 -4.33 22.41
CA ALA A 164 21.44 -2.95 22.82
C ALA A 164 20.53 -1.97 22.06
N VAL A 165 20.39 -2.12 20.74
CA VAL A 165 19.44 -1.32 19.93
C VAL A 165 18.00 -1.52 20.41
N GLN A 166 17.57 -2.77 20.66
CA GLN A 166 16.23 -3.05 21.16
C GLN A 166 15.99 -2.42 22.56
N ARG A 167 16.98 -2.50 23.45
CA ARG A 167 16.96 -1.93 24.81
C ARG A 167 16.85 -0.40 24.78
N LEU A 168 17.68 0.28 23.99
CA LEU A 168 17.65 1.74 23.83
C LEU A 168 16.35 2.21 23.15
N ARG A 169 15.83 1.46 22.17
CA ARG A 169 14.51 1.71 21.53
C ARG A 169 13.37 1.59 22.54
N HIS A 170 13.40 0.58 23.41
CA HIS A 170 12.42 0.41 24.49
C HIS A 170 12.50 1.55 25.52
N LEU A 171 13.71 1.89 25.99
CA LEU A 171 13.93 3.01 26.92
C LEU A 171 13.48 4.36 26.34
N THR A 172 13.66 4.56 25.03
CA THR A 172 13.12 5.73 24.28
C THR A 172 11.59 5.78 24.41
N ALA A 173 10.91 4.67 24.12
CA ALA A 173 9.45 4.59 24.17
C ALA A 173 8.91 4.75 25.60
N GLN A 174 9.58 4.17 26.60
CA GLN A 174 9.26 4.36 28.03
C GLN A 174 9.34 5.85 28.42
N CYS A 175 10.44 6.52 28.09
CA CYS A 175 10.61 7.95 28.37
C CYS A 175 9.54 8.82 27.67
N LEU A 176 9.10 8.44 26.47
CA LEU A 176 7.99 9.11 25.78
C LEU A 176 6.66 8.92 26.52
N VAL A 177 6.30 7.68 26.88
CA VAL A 177 5.04 7.39 27.62
C VAL A 177 5.03 8.11 28.96
N GLN A 178 6.07 7.94 29.78
CA GLN A 178 6.13 8.51 31.13
C GLN A 178 6.19 10.05 31.14
N SER A 179 6.81 10.68 30.14
CA SER A 179 6.73 12.14 30.00
C SER A 179 5.38 12.64 29.47
N ASN A 180 4.45 11.73 29.13
CA ASN A 180 3.20 11.99 28.41
C ASN A 180 3.43 12.77 27.10
N TYR A 181 4.05 12.09 26.13
CA TYR A 181 4.39 12.67 24.83
C TYR A 181 3.22 13.37 24.11
N THR A 182 1.97 12.96 24.34
CA THR A 182 0.77 13.53 23.69
C THR A 182 0.51 15.01 24.03
N VAL A 183 1.06 15.50 25.14
CA VAL A 183 0.93 16.88 25.61
C VAL A 183 2.20 17.68 25.24
N PRO A 184 2.08 18.82 24.53
CA PRO A 184 3.20 19.71 24.19
C PRO A 184 4.17 19.99 25.35
N GLY A 185 5.46 20.03 25.05
CA GLY A 185 6.53 20.29 26.01
C GLY A 185 7.91 20.19 25.38
N ARG A 186 8.94 20.72 26.06
CA ARG A 186 10.32 20.76 25.57
C ARG A 186 10.82 19.35 25.20
N PHE A 187 11.51 19.24 24.06
CA PHE A 187 12.07 18.01 23.48
C PHE A 187 11.06 16.93 23.04
N LYS A 188 9.76 17.04 23.35
CA LYS A 188 8.79 15.96 23.04
C LYS A 188 8.53 15.79 21.55
N VAL A 189 8.52 16.88 20.79
CA VAL A 189 8.34 16.85 19.32
C VAL A 189 9.55 16.18 18.68
N GLU A 190 10.75 16.57 19.11
CA GLU A 190 12.02 16.08 18.59
C GLU A 190 12.28 14.62 18.99
N ALA A 191 11.98 14.24 20.24
CA ALA A 191 12.16 12.88 20.73
C ALA A 191 11.18 11.88 20.09
N LEU A 192 9.91 12.27 19.92
CA LEU A 192 8.93 11.42 19.23
C LEU A 192 9.26 11.29 17.73
N PHE A 193 9.77 12.37 17.11
CA PHE A 193 10.28 12.30 15.75
C PHE A 193 11.50 11.37 15.64
N PHE A 194 12.48 11.48 16.53
CA PHE A 194 13.64 10.57 16.52
C PHE A 194 13.22 9.12 16.81
N TYR A 195 12.26 8.86 17.71
CA TYR A 195 11.69 7.52 17.87
C TYR A 195 11.01 7.00 16.59
N THR A 196 10.29 7.86 15.87
CA THR A 196 9.74 7.53 14.53
C THR A 196 10.85 7.14 13.55
N MET A 197 12.00 7.82 13.61
CA MET A 197 13.18 7.47 12.81
C MET A 197 13.89 6.19 13.29
N CYS A 198 13.90 5.87 14.59
CA CYS A 198 14.38 4.58 15.09
C CYS A 198 13.63 3.41 14.45
N GLU A 199 12.30 3.52 14.34
CA GLU A 199 11.47 2.49 13.71
C GLU A 199 11.65 2.48 12.19
N PHE A 200 11.71 3.65 11.52
CA PHE A 200 12.04 3.73 10.10
C PHE A 200 13.37 3.04 9.76
N PHE A 201 14.40 3.24 10.57
CA PHE A 201 15.72 2.61 10.40
C PHE A 201 15.79 1.15 10.88
N ARG A 202 14.69 0.53 11.34
CA ARG A 202 14.65 -0.87 11.78
C ARG A 202 14.50 -1.89 10.65
N SER A 203 14.00 -1.48 9.47
CA SER A 203 13.82 -2.35 8.30
C SER A 203 14.49 -1.77 7.04
N GLU A 204 14.62 -2.60 6.01
CA GLU A 204 14.92 -2.22 4.63
C GLU A 204 13.64 -2.00 3.78
N ASP A 205 12.47 -2.44 4.29
CA ASP A 205 11.13 -2.32 3.68
C ASP A 205 10.30 -1.12 4.22
N ALA A 206 9.17 -0.85 3.57
CA ALA A 206 8.16 0.09 4.05
C ALA A 206 7.48 -0.39 5.36
N GLN A 207 7.15 0.52 6.28
CA GLN A 207 6.45 0.20 7.53
C GLN A 207 5.22 1.09 7.73
N VAL A 208 4.02 0.49 7.71
CA VAL A 208 2.76 1.21 7.95
C VAL A 208 2.76 1.89 9.34
N GLY A 209 3.30 1.23 10.37
CA GLY A 209 3.45 1.78 11.72
C GLY A 209 4.27 3.08 11.80
N VAL A 210 5.24 3.29 10.90
CA VAL A 210 6.02 4.53 10.83
C VAL A 210 5.18 5.68 10.30
N SER A 211 4.25 5.44 9.37
CA SER A 211 3.32 6.46 8.87
C SER A 211 2.37 6.96 9.99
N PHE A 212 1.92 6.06 10.88
CA PHE A 212 1.10 6.42 12.04
C PHE A 212 1.91 7.23 13.06
N LEU A 213 3.12 6.80 13.42
CA LEU A 213 4.00 7.53 14.32
C LEU A 213 4.35 8.93 13.79
N LEU A 214 4.66 9.05 12.49
CA LEU A 214 4.91 10.34 11.86
C LEU A 214 3.68 11.25 11.94
N ASN A 215 2.49 10.74 11.65
CA ASN A 215 1.25 11.49 11.79
C ASN A 215 0.98 11.94 13.23
N MET A 216 1.19 11.07 14.23
CA MET A 216 1.09 11.45 15.65
C MET A 216 2.10 12.55 16.02
N THR A 217 3.33 12.45 15.50
CA THR A 217 4.38 13.47 15.66
C THR A 217 3.97 14.80 15.04
N ILE A 218 3.41 14.79 13.84
CA ILE A 218 2.91 15.98 13.14
C ILE A 218 1.77 16.63 13.94
N ARG A 219 0.82 15.84 14.49
CA ARG A 219 -0.25 16.40 15.35
C ARG A 219 0.30 16.99 16.66
N LEU A 220 1.34 16.41 17.25
CA LEU A 220 2.04 16.98 18.41
C LEU A 220 2.79 18.28 18.06
N ALA A 221 3.49 18.32 16.92
CA ALA A 221 4.16 19.50 16.39
C ALA A 221 3.15 20.62 16.08
N MET A 222 1.99 20.27 15.48
CA MET A 222 0.87 21.18 15.26
C MET A 222 0.34 21.76 16.57
N ARG A 223 0.03 20.93 17.58
CA ARG A 223 -0.36 21.39 18.94
C ARG A 223 0.70 22.26 19.61
N SER A 224 1.97 22.05 19.27
CA SER A 224 3.12 22.81 19.79
C SER A 224 3.44 24.08 18.98
N GLY A 225 2.65 24.38 17.95
CA GLY A 225 2.77 25.59 17.12
C GLY A 225 3.84 25.56 16.02
N TYR A 226 4.45 24.40 15.72
CA TYR A 226 5.55 24.31 14.73
C TYR A 226 5.06 24.56 13.29
N HIS A 227 3.76 24.42 13.06
CA HIS A 227 3.09 24.69 11.78
C HIS A 227 2.84 26.18 11.49
N ARG A 228 3.26 27.08 12.40
CA ARG A 228 3.11 28.54 12.26
C ARG A 228 4.46 29.24 12.32
N ASP A 229 4.65 30.27 11.49
CA ASP A 229 5.92 30.94 11.41
C ASP A 229 6.24 31.73 12.70
N PRO A 230 7.40 31.49 13.33
CA PRO A 230 7.81 32.15 14.57
C PRO A 230 7.83 33.68 14.52
N GLN A 231 7.97 34.31 13.34
CA GLN A 231 7.96 35.78 13.22
C GLN A 231 6.63 36.41 13.67
N GLN A 232 5.54 35.65 13.68
CA GLN A 232 4.23 36.12 14.18
C GLN A 232 4.12 36.12 15.72
N PHE A 233 5.09 35.53 16.44
CA PHE A 233 4.99 35.24 17.88
C PHE A 233 6.20 35.83 18.65
N PRO A 234 6.10 37.06 19.20
CA PRO A 234 7.24 37.77 19.82
C PRO A 234 7.76 37.13 21.12
N ASN A 235 7.11 36.07 21.62
CA ASN A 235 7.55 35.30 22.78
C ASN A 235 8.42 34.09 22.41
N ILE A 236 8.63 33.78 21.12
CA ILE A 236 9.53 32.73 20.65
C ILE A 236 10.89 33.37 20.34
N SER A 237 11.98 32.83 20.88
CA SER A 237 13.31 33.36 20.57
C SER A 237 13.70 33.11 19.10
N PRO A 238 14.56 33.94 18.48
CA PRO A 238 15.01 33.71 17.10
C PRO A 238 15.67 32.34 16.91
N PHE A 239 16.38 31.84 17.93
CA PHE A 239 16.95 30.50 17.98
C PHE A 239 15.88 29.40 17.93
N GLU A 240 14.91 29.43 18.84
CA GLU A 240 13.79 28.47 18.82
C GLU A 240 13.01 28.56 17.51
N GLY A 241 12.91 29.76 16.93
CA GLY A 241 12.23 29.98 15.66
C GLY A 241 12.90 29.26 14.49
N GLU A 242 14.22 29.43 14.32
CA GLU A 242 14.97 28.70 13.29
C GLU A 242 14.93 27.18 13.51
N MET A 243 15.05 26.71 14.76
CA MET A 243 14.94 25.28 15.04
C MET A 243 13.54 24.71 14.76
N ARG A 244 12.47 25.45 15.05
CA ARG A 244 11.10 25.08 14.67
C ARG A 244 10.92 24.98 13.15
N ARG A 245 11.49 25.93 12.38
CA ARG A 245 11.49 25.88 10.91
C ARG A 245 12.24 24.66 10.38
N ARG A 246 13.43 24.35 10.93
CA ARG A 246 14.23 23.16 10.57
C ARG A 246 13.45 21.86 10.82
N VAL A 247 12.83 21.73 12.01
CA VAL A 247 11.98 20.59 12.38
C VAL A 247 10.78 20.44 11.43
N TRP A 248 10.04 21.52 11.19
CA TRP A 248 8.84 21.49 10.35
C TRP A 248 9.15 21.20 8.87
N ALA A 249 10.26 21.72 8.34
CA ALA A 249 10.70 21.46 6.98
C ALA A 249 11.00 19.96 6.73
N ILE A 250 11.64 19.28 7.69
CA ILE A 250 11.87 17.82 7.62
C ILE A 250 10.53 17.07 7.69
N MET A 251 9.65 17.43 8.63
CA MET A 251 8.34 16.77 8.77
C MET A 251 7.49 16.88 7.50
N ARG A 252 7.42 18.05 6.86
CA ARG A 252 6.69 18.25 5.59
C ARG A 252 7.24 17.34 4.47
N GLN A 253 8.56 17.19 4.36
CA GLN A 253 9.16 16.35 3.32
C GLN A 253 8.91 14.86 3.57
N LEU A 254 8.99 14.40 4.82
CA LEU A 254 8.78 12.99 5.18
C LEU A 254 7.29 12.60 5.14
N ASP A 255 6.38 13.51 5.47
CA ASP A 255 4.94 13.29 5.33
C ASP A 255 4.56 12.94 3.88
N VAL A 256 5.04 13.72 2.90
CA VAL A 256 4.81 13.44 1.47
C VAL A 256 5.46 12.11 1.05
N LEU A 257 6.69 11.83 1.51
CA LEU A 257 7.45 10.66 1.08
C LEU A 257 6.94 9.34 1.67
N ILE A 258 6.68 9.29 2.98
CA ILE A 258 6.27 8.07 3.69
C ILE A 258 4.79 7.78 3.44
N SER A 259 3.92 8.80 3.38
CA SER A 259 2.50 8.59 3.01
C SER A 259 2.39 8.00 1.60
N PHE A 260 3.15 8.55 0.64
CA PHE A 260 3.22 7.99 -0.72
C PHE A 260 3.75 6.54 -0.73
N GLN A 261 4.81 6.25 0.04
CA GLN A 261 5.41 4.91 0.12
C GLN A 261 4.40 3.84 0.60
N VAL A 262 3.53 4.18 1.55
CA VAL A 262 2.48 3.27 2.06
C VAL A 262 1.13 3.42 1.33
N GLY A 263 1.07 4.19 0.24
CA GLY A 263 -0.10 4.26 -0.65
C GLY A 263 -1.23 5.19 -0.18
N VAL A 264 -0.95 6.22 0.63
CA VAL A 264 -1.97 7.13 1.17
C VAL A 264 -1.64 8.63 0.95
N PRO A 265 -2.66 9.52 0.91
CA PRO A 265 -2.45 10.97 0.82
C PRO A 265 -1.70 11.56 2.02
N ARG A 266 -0.98 12.67 1.80
CA ARG A 266 -0.21 13.40 2.83
C ARG A 266 -1.09 14.04 3.92
N GLY A 267 -0.63 14.01 5.17
CA GLY A 267 -1.35 14.54 6.33
C GLY A 267 -1.26 16.07 6.51
N ILE A 268 -0.19 16.71 6.02
CA ILE A 268 0.05 18.15 6.05
C ILE A 268 -0.40 18.76 4.72
N GLN A 269 -1.47 19.56 4.78
CA GLN A 269 -2.02 20.26 3.62
C GLN A 269 -1.57 21.74 3.61
N ASP A 270 -1.36 22.32 2.43
CA ASP A 270 -0.61 23.58 2.33
C ASP A 270 -1.32 24.79 2.97
N TRP A 271 -2.65 24.80 2.97
CA TRP A 271 -3.46 25.82 3.66
C TRP A 271 -3.33 25.78 5.19
N GLN A 272 -2.78 24.71 5.76
CA GLN A 272 -2.66 24.53 7.21
C GLN A 272 -1.44 25.27 7.81
N GLN A 273 -0.51 25.74 6.98
CA GLN A 273 0.82 26.23 7.40
C GLN A 273 1.19 27.57 6.76
N ASP A 274 2.06 28.32 7.43
CA ASP A 274 2.64 29.58 6.91
C ASP A 274 4.17 29.68 7.17
N VAL A 275 4.81 28.55 7.49
CA VAL A 275 6.22 28.45 7.90
C VAL A 275 7.18 28.69 6.74
N GLU A 276 8.05 29.69 6.90
CA GLU A 276 9.12 30.02 5.96
C GLU A 276 10.27 28.98 5.98
N PRO A 277 11.04 28.83 4.87
CA PRO A 277 12.18 27.92 4.82
C PRO A 277 13.25 28.23 5.90
N PRO A 278 13.98 27.20 6.39
CA PRO A 278 15.15 27.37 7.25
C PRO A 278 16.18 28.32 6.63
N ARG A 279 16.89 29.08 7.46
CA ARG A 279 17.90 30.04 7.00
C ARG A 279 19.20 29.32 6.60
N ASN A 280 19.88 29.79 5.55
CA ASN A 280 21.18 29.24 5.14
C ASN A 280 22.28 29.83 6.03
N ILE A 281 22.46 29.27 7.22
CA ILE A 281 23.42 29.73 8.25
C ILE A 281 24.06 28.51 8.92
N SER A 282 25.33 28.62 9.35
CA SER A 282 25.98 27.57 10.12
C SER A 282 25.50 27.56 11.58
N ASP A 283 25.52 26.40 12.22
CA ASP A 283 25.18 26.20 13.62
C ASP A 283 26.19 26.88 14.58
N GLU A 284 27.40 27.21 14.10
CA GLU A 284 28.38 28.00 14.87
C GLU A 284 28.06 29.52 14.90
N GLU A 285 27.05 29.99 14.15
CA GLU A 285 26.72 31.42 14.02
C GLU A 285 25.57 31.88 14.93
N PHE A 286 24.86 30.97 15.60
CA PHE A 286 23.70 31.30 16.43
C PHE A 286 23.55 30.35 17.64
N GLY A 287 22.60 30.62 18.53
CA GLY A 287 22.38 29.82 19.73
C GLY A 287 21.35 30.44 20.68
N GLU A 288 21.20 29.85 21.88
CA GLU A 288 20.15 30.22 22.86
C GLU A 288 20.16 31.70 23.29
N SER A 289 21.26 32.45 23.05
CA SER A 289 21.40 33.88 23.35
C SER A 289 21.25 34.81 22.14
N THR A 290 20.89 34.31 20.96
CA THR A 290 20.77 35.09 19.73
C THR A 290 19.53 36.00 19.74
N VAL A 291 19.74 37.32 19.68
CA VAL A 291 18.68 38.34 19.65
C VAL A 291 18.17 38.64 18.23
N GLU A 292 19.00 38.45 17.21
CA GLU A 292 18.64 38.51 15.80
C GLU A 292 19.45 37.45 15.03
N LEU A 293 18.80 36.70 14.15
CA LEU A 293 19.48 35.67 13.35
C LEU A 293 20.39 36.32 12.28
N PRO A 294 21.61 35.79 12.04
CA PRO A 294 22.50 36.29 10.99
C PRO A 294 21.86 36.19 9.59
N PRO A 295 22.28 37.03 8.62
CA PRO A 295 21.71 37.01 7.26
C PRO A 295 21.91 35.66 6.58
N SER A 296 20.98 35.26 5.70
CA SER A 296 21.11 34.01 4.95
C SER A 296 22.28 34.08 3.97
N ARG A 297 23.21 33.13 4.07
CA ARG A 297 24.34 32.99 3.14
C ARG A 297 23.88 32.66 1.72
N PRO A 298 24.64 33.05 0.67
CA PRO A 298 24.35 32.71 -0.72
C PRO A 298 24.25 31.20 -0.96
N GLU A 299 23.52 30.76 -1.98
CA GLU A 299 23.30 29.32 -2.23
C GLU A 299 24.51 28.60 -2.83
N THR A 300 25.58 29.35 -3.14
CA THR A 300 26.92 28.83 -3.44
C THR A 300 27.70 28.39 -2.20
N GLU A 301 27.28 28.84 -1.00
CA GLU A 301 27.90 28.49 0.27
C GLU A 301 27.02 27.50 1.03
N LEU A 302 27.56 26.30 1.28
CA LEU A 302 26.83 25.19 1.86
C LEU A 302 26.88 25.23 3.39
N THR A 303 25.74 24.97 4.01
CA THR A 303 25.50 24.84 5.44
C THR A 303 24.66 23.59 5.71
N THR A 304 24.43 23.27 6.98
CA THR A 304 23.57 22.16 7.43
C THR A 304 22.15 22.20 6.82
N THR A 305 21.62 23.39 6.49
CA THR A 305 20.26 23.55 5.93
C THR A 305 20.19 23.59 4.41
N SER A 306 21.30 23.76 3.67
CA SER A 306 21.26 24.02 2.21
C SER A 306 20.59 22.91 1.41
N TYR A 307 20.89 21.64 1.75
CA TYR A 307 20.27 20.48 1.10
C TYR A 307 18.75 20.46 1.32
N ILE A 308 18.29 20.74 2.54
CA ILE A 308 16.86 20.76 2.88
C ILE A 308 16.14 21.93 2.23
N ARG A 309 16.78 23.10 2.11
CA ARG A 309 16.28 24.23 1.32
C ARG A 309 16.10 23.87 -0.15
N GLY A 310 17.12 23.25 -0.77
CA GLY A 310 17.05 22.78 -2.17
C GLY A 310 15.96 21.73 -2.37
N LYS A 311 15.95 20.66 -1.56
CA LYS A 311 14.93 19.60 -1.60
C LYS A 311 13.51 20.12 -1.41
N SER A 312 13.32 21.16 -0.59
CA SER A 312 12.00 21.77 -0.39
C SER A 312 11.37 22.37 -1.66
N ARG A 313 12.18 22.75 -2.66
CA ARG A 313 11.69 23.25 -3.96
C ARG A 313 10.99 22.13 -4.74
N LEU A 314 11.69 21.02 -4.96
CA LEU A 314 11.12 19.82 -5.59
C LEU A 314 9.93 19.29 -4.79
N MET A 315 9.99 19.28 -3.45
CA MET A 315 8.90 18.76 -2.60
C MET A 315 7.66 19.66 -2.53
N ALA A 316 7.75 20.94 -2.87
CA ALA A 316 6.58 21.78 -3.10
C ALA A 316 5.81 21.41 -4.39
N ILE A 317 6.48 20.78 -5.37
CA ILE A 317 5.84 20.30 -6.61
C ILE A 317 5.43 18.83 -6.48
N PHE A 318 6.30 17.96 -5.96
CA PHE A 318 5.96 16.55 -5.72
C PHE A 318 4.81 16.38 -4.72
N GLY A 319 4.65 17.28 -3.74
CA GLY A 319 3.46 17.31 -2.88
C GLY A 319 2.17 17.40 -3.69
N LYS A 320 2.09 18.33 -4.66
CA LYS A 320 0.94 18.48 -5.58
C LYS A 320 0.77 17.26 -6.49
N ILE A 321 1.87 16.69 -6.99
CA ILE A 321 1.85 15.49 -7.84
C ILE A 321 1.35 14.27 -7.06
N SER A 322 1.70 14.17 -5.76
CA SER A 322 1.20 13.13 -4.85
C SER A 322 -0.30 13.32 -4.56
N ASP A 323 -0.74 14.53 -4.21
CA ASP A 323 -2.18 14.82 -4.03
C ASP A 323 -2.99 14.50 -5.30
N LEU A 324 -2.45 14.84 -6.47
CA LEU A 324 -3.02 14.54 -7.78
C LEU A 324 -3.07 13.03 -8.08
N ALA A 325 -2.03 12.27 -7.72
CA ALA A 325 -1.98 10.83 -7.95
C ALA A 325 -3.11 10.10 -7.21
N TYR A 326 -3.47 10.58 -6.00
CA TYR A 326 -4.60 10.10 -5.20
C TYR A 326 -5.94 10.82 -5.47
N SER A 327 -5.99 11.77 -6.40
CA SER A 327 -7.20 12.55 -6.66
C SER A 327 -8.23 11.77 -7.48
N ARG A 328 -9.49 11.87 -7.05
CA ARG A 328 -10.66 11.36 -7.78
C ARG A 328 -11.21 12.35 -8.81
N ASP A 329 -10.82 13.62 -8.74
CA ASP A 329 -11.30 14.65 -9.65
C ASP A 329 -10.69 14.50 -11.05
N PRO A 330 -11.49 14.61 -12.13
CA PRO A 330 -11.00 14.51 -13.51
C PRO A 330 -10.12 15.73 -13.85
N MET A 331 -8.84 15.50 -14.03
CA MET A 331 -7.81 16.51 -14.31
C MET A 331 -7.44 16.53 -15.80
N THR A 332 -7.22 17.73 -16.36
CA THR A 332 -6.92 17.89 -17.78
C THR A 332 -5.45 17.61 -18.10
N TYR A 333 -5.18 17.16 -19.33
CA TYR A 333 -3.81 16.89 -19.78
C TYR A 333 -2.91 18.14 -19.75
N ASP A 334 -3.48 19.32 -19.98
CA ASP A 334 -2.70 20.56 -20.03
C ASP A 334 -2.28 21.04 -18.62
N GLU A 335 -2.98 20.60 -17.56
CA GLU A 335 -2.55 20.76 -16.16
C GLU A 335 -1.42 19.80 -15.78
N ILE A 336 -1.40 18.58 -16.32
CA ILE A 336 -0.27 17.63 -16.18
C ILE A 336 1.00 18.29 -16.75
N LEU A 337 0.92 18.81 -17.97
CA LEU A 337 2.02 19.52 -18.61
C LEU A 337 2.40 20.84 -17.89
N ALA A 338 1.48 21.44 -17.12
CA ALA A 338 1.78 22.60 -16.29
C ALA A 338 2.49 22.25 -14.97
N LEU A 339 2.27 21.06 -14.42
CA LEU A 339 3.02 20.54 -13.27
C LEU A 339 4.41 20.04 -13.68
N ASP A 340 4.55 19.42 -14.86
CA ASP A 340 5.83 18.97 -15.40
C ASP A 340 6.79 20.17 -15.65
N ARG A 341 6.29 21.27 -16.23
CA ARG A 341 7.07 22.53 -16.34
C ARG A 341 7.47 23.11 -14.97
N GLN A 342 6.57 23.13 -13.99
CA GLN A 342 6.90 23.55 -12.62
C GLN A 342 7.95 22.64 -11.96
N LEU A 343 7.96 21.35 -12.29
CA LEU A 343 8.94 20.39 -11.78
C LEU A 343 10.33 20.63 -12.37
N GLU A 344 10.44 20.94 -13.67
CA GLU A 344 11.71 21.33 -14.28
C GLU A 344 12.20 22.67 -13.72
N GLU A 345 11.34 23.69 -13.60
CA GLU A 345 11.68 24.97 -12.95
C GLU A 345 12.20 24.76 -11.51
N ALA A 346 11.57 23.86 -10.74
CA ALA A 346 11.99 23.52 -9.38
C ALA A 346 13.32 22.73 -9.34
N ARG A 347 13.60 21.90 -10.34
CA ARG A 347 14.88 21.20 -10.53
C ARG A 347 15.99 22.17 -10.92
N ASP A 348 15.70 23.13 -11.79
CA ASP A 348 16.72 24.05 -12.28
C ASP A 348 17.16 25.04 -11.18
N LEU A 349 16.24 25.37 -10.26
CA LEU A 349 16.49 26.09 -9.01
C LEU A 349 17.19 25.25 -7.92
N VAL A 350 17.60 24.00 -8.16
CA VAL A 350 18.47 23.26 -7.24
C VAL A 350 19.88 23.87 -7.27
N PRO A 351 20.51 24.19 -6.10
CA PRO A 351 21.86 24.72 -6.07
C PRO A 351 22.86 23.82 -6.79
N HIS A 352 23.77 24.40 -7.61
CA HIS A 352 24.66 23.68 -8.52
C HIS A 352 25.45 22.53 -7.85
N ALA A 353 25.87 22.69 -6.60
CA ALA A 353 26.60 21.65 -5.85
C ALA A 353 25.80 20.35 -5.64
N PHE A 354 24.46 20.41 -5.72
CA PHE A 354 23.53 19.29 -5.60
C PHE A 354 22.89 18.84 -6.92
N LYS A 355 23.24 19.43 -8.08
CA LYS A 355 22.83 18.88 -9.38
C LYS A 355 23.64 17.60 -9.69
N ILE A 356 23.02 16.63 -10.37
CA ILE A 356 23.65 15.33 -10.67
C ILE A 356 24.92 15.49 -11.52
N ARG A 357 25.92 14.66 -11.25
CA ARG A 357 27.21 14.63 -11.95
C ARG A 357 27.66 13.17 -12.10
N PRO A 358 28.33 12.80 -13.21
CA PRO A 358 28.93 11.48 -13.38
C PRO A 358 29.93 11.12 -12.25
N LEU A 359 29.91 9.86 -11.81
CA LEU A 359 30.68 9.38 -10.64
C LEU A 359 32.20 9.41 -10.85
N ASP A 360 32.67 9.17 -12.08
CA ASP A 360 34.07 9.32 -12.50
C ASP A 360 34.62 10.73 -12.23
N GLN A 361 33.74 11.74 -12.19
CA GLN A 361 34.09 13.13 -11.90
C GLN A 361 33.94 13.50 -10.41
N CYS A 362 33.48 12.57 -9.56
CA CYS A 362 33.14 12.80 -8.16
C CYS A 362 34.22 12.33 -7.16
N PHE A 363 35.40 11.88 -7.64
CA PHE A 363 36.48 11.34 -6.80
C PHE A 363 37.09 12.30 -5.75
N VAL A 364 36.72 13.59 -5.77
CA VAL A 364 37.07 14.60 -4.75
C VAL A 364 35.87 15.10 -3.94
N ASP A 365 34.64 14.70 -4.30
CA ASP A 365 33.44 15.05 -3.56
C ASP A 365 33.29 14.14 -2.34
N SER A 366 32.74 14.66 -1.24
CA SER A 366 32.38 13.82 -0.10
C SER A 366 31.17 12.94 -0.43
N SER A 367 31.09 11.75 0.16
CA SER A 367 29.95 10.84 -0.03
C SER A 367 28.61 11.51 0.27
N TYR A 368 28.55 12.36 1.32
CA TYR A 368 27.42 13.26 1.59
C TYR A 368 26.93 14.00 0.33
N LEU A 369 27.82 14.65 -0.42
CA LEU A 369 27.45 15.44 -1.62
C LEU A 369 26.96 14.53 -2.75
N ILE A 370 27.65 13.40 -2.99
CA ILE A 370 27.27 12.41 -3.99
C ILE A 370 25.86 11.87 -3.68
N LEU A 371 25.63 11.42 -2.45
CA LEU A 371 24.34 10.92 -1.99
C LEU A 371 23.23 11.98 -2.09
N ARG A 372 23.54 13.27 -1.83
CA ARG A 372 22.55 14.36 -1.98
C ARG A 372 22.18 14.61 -3.44
N ARG A 373 23.15 14.56 -4.37
CA ARG A 373 22.89 14.67 -5.82
C ARG A 373 21.97 13.55 -6.29
N TYR A 374 22.32 12.29 -5.99
CA TYR A 374 21.50 11.13 -6.31
C TYR A 374 20.10 11.21 -5.66
N THR A 375 20.00 11.63 -4.39
CA THR A 375 18.69 11.75 -3.72
C THR A 375 17.80 12.83 -4.34
N LEU A 376 18.34 13.93 -4.90
CA LEU A 376 17.52 14.93 -5.58
C LEU A 376 17.13 14.50 -7.00
N GLU A 377 18.04 13.85 -7.73
CA GLU A 377 17.78 13.39 -9.09
C GLU A 377 16.76 12.24 -9.13
N LEU A 378 16.94 11.20 -8.31
CA LEU A 378 15.94 10.13 -8.14
C LEU A 378 14.55 10.69 -7.80
N LEU A 379 14.50 11.72 -6.97
CA LEU A 379 13.28 12.36 -6.50
C LEU A 379 12.58 13.22 -7.57
N TYR A 380 13.35 13.84 -8.47
CA TYR A 380 12.85 14.52 -9.66
C TYR A 380 12.35 13.50 -10.70
N GLN A 381 13.09 12.43 -10.96
CA GLN A 381 12.66 11.37 -11.88
C GLN A 381 11.41 10.64 -11.37
N LYS A 382 11.33 10.33 -10.06
CA LYS A 382 10.13 9.79 -9.40
C LYS A 382 8.91 10.67 -9.67
N ALA A 383 9.06 11.98 -9.49
CA ALA A 383 7.96 12.92 -9.71
C ALA A 383 7.47 12.90 -11.17
N ARG A 384 8.37 12.76 -12.16
CA ARG A 384 8.00 12.54 -13.58
C ARG A 384 7.25 11.23 -13.79
N CYS A 385 7.74 10.11 -13.23
CA CYS A 385 7.07 8.81 -13.31
C CYS A 385 5.64 8.87 -12.75
N VAL A 386 5.47 9.40 -11.52
CA VAL A 386 4.17 9.47 -10.84
C VAL A 386 3.19 10.39 -11.60
N LEU A 387 3.66 11.53 -12.09
CA LEU A 387 2.84 12.51 -12.83
C LEU A 387 2.32 11.95 -14.16
N HIS A 388 3.14 11.20 -14.89
CA HIS A 388 2.81 10.73 -16.24
C HIS A 388 2.29 9.28 -16.31
N ARG A 389 2.42 8.49 -15.24
CA ARG A 389 1.90 7.11 -15.07
C ARG A 389 0.54 6.88 -15.75
N ARG A 390 -0.47 7.71 -15.42
CA ARG A 390 -1.88 7.50 -15.84
C ARG A 390 -2.11 7.56 -17.35
N TYR A 391 -1.11 7.95 -18.13
CA TYR A 391 -1.18 8.09 -19.59
C TYR A 391 -0.31 7.08 -20.34
N LEU A 392 0.27 6.07 -19.65
CA LEU A 392 1.16 5.08 -20.25
C LEU A 392 0.43 4.19 -21.27
N GLY A 393 -0.66 3.54 -20.87
CA GLY A 393 -1.49 2.71 -21.75
C GLY A 393 -2.37 3.50 -22.72
N GLU A 394 -2.74 4.74 -22.37
CA GLU A 394 -3.60 5.60 -23.20
C GLU A 394 -2.93 6.09 -24.49
N VAL A 395 -1.63 5.83 -24.72
CA VAL A 395 -1.01 6.11 -26.02
C VAL A 395 -1.63 5.27 -27.15
N HIS A 396 -2.15 4.10 -26.82
CA HIS A 396 -2.83 3.20 -27.77
C HIS A 396 -4.23 3.68 -28.16
N THR A 397 -4.87 4.50 -27.33
CA THR A 397 -6.17 5.14 -27.60
C THR A 397 -6.01 6.54 -28.20
N ASN A 398 -4.98 7.30 -27.80
CA ASN A 398 -4.76 8.67 -28.27
C ASN A 398 -3.25 9.05 -28.36
N PRO A 399 -2.70 9.28 -29.57
CA PRO A 399 -1.32 9.72 -29.77
C PRO A 399 -0.91 11.02 -29.06
N ARG A 400 -1.85 11.87 -28.62
CA ARG A 400 -1.57 13.08 -27.79
C ARG A 400 -0.72 12.74 -26.55
N TYR A 401 -0.86 11.53 -26.04
CA TYR A 401 -0.21 11.08 -24.80
C TYR A 401 1.21 10.51 -24.98
N ALA A 402 1.71 10.41 -26.22
CA ALA A 402 3.04 9.86 -26.51
C ALA A 402 4.18 10.57 -25.74
N TYR A 403 4.06 11.88 -25.49
CA TYR A 403 4.99 12.62 -24.64
C TYR A 403 5.05 12.07 -23.21
N SER A 404 3.90 11.78 -22.59
CA SER A 404 3.83 11.26 -21.23
C SER A 404 4.43 9.87 -21.10
N ARG A 405 4.20 8.99 -22.08
CA ARG A 405 4.89 7.69 -22.13
C ARG A 405 6.41 7.86 -22.25
N TRP A 406 6.89 8.75 -23.12
CA TRP A 406 8.32 9.03 -23.24
C TRP A 406 8.92 9.62 -21.95
N VAL A 407 8.23 10.55 -21.28
CA VAL A 407 8.65 11.10 -19.98
C VAL A 407 8.73 10.00 -18.92
N CYS A 408 7.67 9.19 -18.77
CA CYS A 408 7.58 8.13 -17.78
C CYS A 408 8.66 7.05 -17.98
N MET A 409 8.89 6.63 -19.23
CA MET A 409 9.89 5.61 -19.58
C MET A 409 11.32 6.14 -19.48
N SER A 410 11.59 7.39 -19.88
CA SER A 410 12.93 7.99 -19.73
C SER A 410 13.30 8.18 -18.26
N ALA A 411 12.35 8.63 -17.42
CA ALA A 411 12.54 8.75 -15.99
C ALA A 411 12.78 7.38 -15.32
N SER A 412 12.02 6.35 -15.71
CA SER A 412 12.18 4.99 -15.18
C SER A 412 13.52 4.37 -15.57
N LYS A 413 14.00 4.57 -16.82
CA LYS A 413 15.36 4.18 -17.24
C LYS A 413 16.43 4.82 -16.35
N GLU A 414 16.38 6.12 -16.12
CA GLU A 414 17.40 6.81 -15.29
C GLU A 414 17.35 6.41 -13.82
N ILE A 415 16.17 6.12 -13.25
CA ILE A 415 16.06 5.60 -11.87
C ILE A 415 16.77 4.25 -11.73
N LEU A 416 16.60 3.33 -12.67
CA LEU A 416 17.28 2.02 -12.63
C LEU A 416 18.76 2.12 -13.01
N ARG A 417 19.15 3.05 -13.89
CA ARG A 417 20.56 3.35 -14.14
C ARG A 417 21.23 3.86 -12.86
N HIS A 418 20.57 4.74 -12.11
CA HIS A 418 21.04 5.19 -10.80
C HIS A 418 21.02 4.09 -9.73
N GLN A 419 20.08 3.14 -9.76
CA GLN A 419 20.14 1.94 -8.92
C GLN A 419 21.45 1.18 -9.17
N ALA A 420 21.83 0.98 -10.43
CA ALA A 420 23.08 0.32 -10.80
C ALA A 420 24.33 1.13 -10.42
N ASP A 421 24.33 2.44 -10.68
CA ASP A 421 25.39 3.38 -10.25
C ASP A 421 25.68 3.24 -8.73
N ILE A 422 24.62 3.36 -7.91
CA ILE A 422 24.72 3.32 -6.44
C ILE A 422 25.09 1.92 -5.95
N TYR A 423 24.47 0.88 -6.52
CA TYR A 423 24.78 -0.51 -6.16
C TYR A 423 26.26 -0.84 -6.43
N HIS A 424 26.84 -0.37 -7.54
CA HIS A 424 28.26 -0.56 -7.84
C HIS A 424 29.16 0.12 -6.79
N GLU A 425 28.94 1.41 -6.54
CA GLU A 425 29.80 2.18 -5.63
C GLU A 425 29.65 1.79 -4.15
N THR A 426 28.61 1.05 -3.79
CA THR A 426 28.43 0.49 -2.44
C THR A 426 29.06 -0.90 -2.26
N GLN A 427 29.60 -1.52 -3.31
CA GLN A 427 30.38 -2.77 -3.22
C GLN A 427 31.79 -2.54 -2.64
N PRO A 428 32.47 -3.60 -2.13
CA PRO A 428 33.84 -3.51 -1.63
C PRO A 428 34.80 -2.87 -2.64
N GLY A 429 35.32 -1.69 -2.30
CA GLY A 429 36.24 -0.91 -3.14
C GLY A 429 35.62 0.30 -3.84
N GLY A 430 34.28 0.43 -3.86
CA GLY A 430 33.59 1.59 -4.42
C GLY A 430 33.61 2.83 -3.50
N LEU A 431 33.35 4.01 -4.09
CA LEU A 431 33.38 5.32 -3.42
C LEU A 431 32.37 5.47 -2.27
N LEU A 432 31.27 4.71 -2.32
CA LEU A 432 30.16 4.75 -1.36
C LEU A 432 30.13 3.53 -0.42
N TYR A 433 31.17 2.68 -0.40
CA TYR A 433 31.21 1.47 0.42
C TYR A 433 30.95 1.71 1.93
N ARG A 434 31.35 2.87 2.46
CA ARG A 434 31.08 3.28 3.86
C ARG A 434 29.65 3.78 4.10
N ASP A 435 28.94 4.16 3.05
CA ASP A 435 27.56 4.64 3.08
C ASP A 435 26.57 3.60 2.51
N ARG A 436 26.97 2.31 2.47
CA ARG A 436 26.20 1.17 1.95
C ARG A 436 24.86 0.85 2.64
N GLN A 437 24.51 1.59 3.70
CA GLN A 437 23.16 1.64 4.26
C GLN A 437 22.17 2.48 3.42
N PHE A 438 22.68 3.18 2.41
CA PHE A 438 21.92 3.76 1.30
C PHE A 438 22.05 2.81 0.09
N PRO A 439 20.97 2.44 -0.62
CA PRO A 439 19.59 2.92 -0.50
C PRO A 439 18.86 2.49 0.79
N ASN A 440 17.92 3.31 1.26
CA ASN A 440 16.91 2.91 2.24
C ASN A 440 15.55 2.63 1.58
N SER A 441 14.55 2.20 2.36
CA SER A 441 13.24 1.75 1.87
C SER A 441 12.52 2.73 0.94
N LEU A 442 12.76 4.05 1.08
CA LEU A 442 12.22 5.05 0.16
C LEU A 442 12.84 4.94 -1.24
N GLN A 443 14.15 4.72 -1.36
CA GLN A 443 14.81 4.48 -2.64
C GLN A 443 14.46 3.10 -3.20
N THR A 444 14.33 2.07 -2.34
CA THR A 444 13.87 0.73 -2.77
C THR A 444 12.51 0.80 -3.44
N ALA A 445 11.56 1.56 -2.87
CA ALA A 445 10.25 1.80 -3.46
C ALA A 445 10.33 2.61 -4.78
N ASP A 446 11.29 3.53 -4.92
CA ASP A 446 11.51 4.30 -6.15
C ASP A 446 12.03 3.40 -7.30
N TYR A 447 12.99 2.51 -7.01
CA TYR A 447 13.48 1.52 -7.97
C TYR A 447 12.38 0.53 -8.35
N LEU A 448 11.58 0.07 -7.39
CA LEU A 448 10.46 -0.84 -7.62
C LEU A 448 9.40 -0.21 -8.53
N LEU A 449 9.01 1.05 -8.27
CA LEU A 449 8.10 1.80 -9.13
C LEU A 449 8.62 1.89 -10.58
N ALA A 450 9.90 2.25 -10.76
CA ALA A 450 10.52 2.37 -12.09
C ALA A 450 10.60 1.02 -12.83
N ALA A 451 10.96 -0.06 -12.12
CA ALA A 451 10.99 -1.41 -12.67
C ALA A 451 9.60 -1.88 -13.13
N MET A 452 8.56 -1.61 -12.35
CA MET A 452 7.20 -2.02 -12.70
C MET A 452 6.61 -1.20 -13.85
N ILE A 453 6.92 0.09 -13.95
CA ILE A 453 6.56 0.92 -15.12
C ILE A 453 7.16 0.35 -16.40
N ILE A 454 8.44 -0.04 -16.39
CA ILE A 454 9.09 -0.64 -17.56
C ILE A 454 8.49 -2.02 -17.89
N CYS A 455 8.18 -2.84 -16.89
CA CYS A 455 7.51 -4.12 -17.13
C CYS A 455 6.09 -3.96 -17.69
N LEU A 456 5.32 -2.98 -17.21
CA LEU A 456 4.00 -2.65 -17.74
C LEU A 456 4.08 -2.18 -19.20
N ASP A 457 5.05 -1.33 -19.55
CA ASP A 457 5.26 -0.88 -20.92
C ASP A 457 5.66 -2.02 -21.88
N LEU A 458 6.54 -2.91 -21.42
CA LEU A 458 7.00 -4.09 -22.17
C LEU A 458 5.90 -5.15 -22.34
N SER A 459 4.94 -5.25 -21.42
CA SER A 459 3.73 -6.07 -21.61
C SER A 459 2.69 -5.36 -22.50
N GLN A 460 2.56 -4.04 -22.37
CA GLN A 460 1.80 -3.13 -23.24
C GLN A 460 2.17 -3.30 -24.73
N ASN A 461 3.48 -3.35 -25.01
CA ASN A 461 4.06 -3.31 -26.35
C ASN A 461 4.95 -4.52 -26.67
N PRO A 462 4.38 -5.71 -26.99
CA PRO A 462 5.17 -6.86 -27.40
C PRO A 462 5.86 -6.66 -28.76
N THR A 463 5.21 -5.98 -29.72
CA THR A 463 5.70 -5.76 -31.10
C THR A 463 6.38 -4.42 -31.33
N GLY A 464 6.32 -3.49 -30.37
CA GLY A 464 7.26 -2.38 -30.24
C GLY A 464 7.24 -1.25 -31.27
N THR A 465 6.27 -1.15 -32.18
CA THR A 465 6.29 -0.19 -33.32
C THR A 465 5.53 1.14 -33.09
N PRO A 466 6.23 2.26 -32.78
CA PRO A 466 5.72 3.61 -33.02
C PRO A 466 5.40 3.86 -34.51
N PRO A 467 4.41 4.72 -34.81
CA PRO A 467 4.21 5.23 -36.16
C PRO A 467 5.41 6.09 -36.60
N GLY A 468 6.28 5.53 -37.45
CA GLY A 468 7.35 6.28 -38.14
C GLY A 468 8.77 6.10 -37.61
N SER A 469 9.02 5.20 -36.65
CA SER A 469 10.38 4.75 -36.30
C SER A 469 10.88 3.64 -37.24
N THR A 470 12.18 3.61 -37.53
CA THR A 470 12.85 2.47 -38.17
C THR A 470 12.96 1.28 -37.22
N ASP A 471 12.87 0.06 -37.75
CA ASP A 471 12.88 -1.17 -36.93
C ASP A 471 14.15 -1.32 -36.08
N GLU A 472 15.31 -0.87 -36.57
CA GLU A 472 16.57 -0.89 -35.83
C GLU A 472 16.52 -0.03 -34.54
N ASP A 473 15.82 1.10 -34.55
CA ASP A 473 15.67 1.97 -33.37
C ASP A 473 14.70 1.36 -32.34
N VAL A 474 13.66 0.67 -32.83
CA VAL A 474 12.71 -0.10 -32.01
C VAL A 474 13.44 -1.25 -31.29
N ILE A 475 14.18 -2.06 -32.04
CA ILE A 475 14.90 -3.23 -31.53
C ILE A 475 15.92 -2.78 -30.48
N ARG A 476 16.77 -1.80 -30.82
CA ARG A 476 17.76 -1.21 -29.90
C ARG A 476 17.12 -0.67 -28.62
N GLY A 477 16.02 0.08 -28.75
CA GLY A 477 15.30 0.63 -27.61
C GLY A 477 14.73 -0.43 -26.66
N ARG A 478 14.30 -1.59 -27.20
CA ARG A 478 13.81 -2.75 -26.45
C ARG A 478 14.96 -3.53 -25.80
N GLU A 479 16.09 -3.72 -26.47
CA GLU A 479 17.27 -4.39 -25.91
C GLU A 479 17.91 -3.60 -24.76
N GLU A 480 17.95 -2.26 -24.84
CA GLU A 480 18.31 -1.39 -23.71
C GLU A 480 17.40 -1.60 -22.48
N LEU A 481 16.07 -1.68 -22.70
CA LEU A 481 15.10 -1.91 -21.61
C LEU A 481 15.29 -3.29 -20.97
N LEU A 482 15.50 -4.33 -21.77
CA LEU A 482 15.80 -5.69 -21.29
C LEU A 482 17.09 -5.70 -20.46
N SER A 483 18.19 -5.12 -20.96
CA SER A 483 19.46 -5.06 -20.24
C SER A 483 19.36 -4.27 -18.92
N THR A 484 18.56 -3.21 -18.90
CA THR A 484 18.25 -2.45 -17.67
C THR A 484 17.53 -3.34 -16.65
N ILE A 485 16.50 -4.08 -17.09
CA ILE A 485 15.72 -4.96 -16.22
C ILE A 485 16.53 -6.17 -15.73
N GLU A 486 17.38 -6.78 -16.57
CA GLU A 486 18.28 -7.86 -16.14
C GLU A 486 19.31 -7.37 -15.11
N THR A 487 19.77 -6.12 -15.24
CA THR A 487 20.67 -5.49 -14.26
C THR A 487 19.95 -5.30 -12.91
N SER A 488 18.74 -4.73 -12.90
CA SER A 488 17.94 -4.54 -11.68
C SER A 488 17.49 -5.86 -11.06
N HIS A 489 17.14 -6.86 -11.88
CA HIS A 489 16.78 -8.22 -11.43
C HIS A 489 17.91 -8.85 -10.60
N ARG A 490 19.15 -8.79 -11.09
CA ARG A 490 20.34 -9.26 -10.37
C ARG A 490 20.64 -8.47 -9.08
N ILE A 491 20.30 -7.18 -9.03
CA ILE A 491 20.44 -6.36 -7.81
C ILE A 491 19.41 -6.80 -6.76
N PHE A 492 18.14 -6.90 -7.16
CA PHE A 492 17.08 -7.40 -6.28
C PHE A 492 17.29 -8.85 -5.85
N GLU A 493 17.93 -9.69 -6.67
CA GLU A 493 18.28 -11.08 -6.31
C GLU A 493 19.14 -11.16 -5.04
N GLN A 494 20.03 -10.19 -4.83
CA GLN A 494 20.90 -10.15 -3.64
C GLN A 494 20.20 -9.52 -2.43
N GLN A 495 19.31 -8.55 -2.69
CA GLN A 495 18.57 -7.81 -1.66
C GLN A 495 17.37 -8.60 -1.09
N ARG A 496 16.79 -9.55 -1.84
CA ARG A 496 15.60 -10.34 -1.46
C ARG A 496 15.68 -11.13 -0.15
N ARG A 497 16.88 -11.33 0.40
CA ARG A 497 17.10 -11.98 1.71
C ARG A 497 16.93 -11.02 2.91
N ARG A 498 16.77 -9.72 2.66
CA ARG A 498 16.67 -8.66 3.68
C ARG A 498 15.48 -7.71 3.51
N SER A 499 14.97 -7.61 2.28
CA SER A 499 13.80 -6.81 1.92
C SER A 499 12.74 -7.69 1.24
N ALA A 500 11.54 -7.71 1.82
CA ALA A 500 10.37 -8.34 1.22
C ALA A 500 9.93 -7.64 -0.07
N ASP A 501 10.06 -6.32 -0.15
CA ASP A 501 9.79 -5.57 -1.39
C ASP A 501 10.79 -5.93 -2.50
N ALA A 502 12.06 -6.16 -2.17
CA ALA A 502 13.07 -6.69 -3.11
C ALA A 502 12.78 -8.13 -3.54
N GLN A 503 12.20 -8.98 -2.69
CA GLN A 503 11.75 -10.34 -3.07
C GLN A 503 10.57 -10.28 -4.05
N LYS A 504 9.57 -9.42 -3.80
CA LYS A 504 8.46 -9.18 -4.74
C LYS A 504 8.97 -8.65 -6.09
N ALA A 505 9.88 -7.68 -6.05
CA ALA A 505 10.54 -7.12 -7.22
C ALA A 505 11.27 -8.19 -8.05
N TYR A 506 12.15 -8.96 -7.40
CA TYR A 506 12.89 -10.05 -8.03
C TYR A 506 11.98 -11.07 -8.72
N ALA A 507 10.89 -11.48 -8.06
CA ALA A 507 9.96 -12.45 -8.60
C ALA A 507 9.16 -11.90 -9.80
N ALA A 508 8.60 -10.68 -9.70
CA ALA A 508 7.90 -10.03 -10.81
C ALA A 508 8.80 -9.86 -12.05
N LEU A 509 10.04 -9.42 -11.84
CA LEU A 509 11.04 -9.31 -12.92
C LEU A 509 11.41 -10.68 -13.49
N THR A 510 11.46 -11.75 -12.68
CA THR A 510 11.72 -13.12 -13.16
C THR A 510 10.63 -13.60 -14.12
N ILE A 511 9.35 -13.38 -13.78
CA ILE A 511 8.20 -13.76 -14.61
C ILE A 511 8.21 -12.97 -15.93
N MET A 512 8.46 -11.66 -15.85
CA MET A 512 8.51 -10.79 -17.02
C MET A 512 9.68 -11.14 -17.96
N LEU A 513 10.88 -11.40 -17.43
CA LEU A 513 12.02 -11.83 -18.24
C LEU A 513 11.79 -13.19 -18.91
N ARG A 514 11.08 -14.13 -18.26
CA ARG A 514 10.67 -15.40 -18.89
C ARG A 514 9.71 -15.16 -20.06
N ARG A 515 8.65 -14.37 -19.84
CA ARG A 515 7.64 -14.03 -20.87
C ARG A 515 8.25 -13.34 -22.08
N LEU A 516 9.15 -12.37 -21.86
CA LEU A 516 9.83 -11.63 -22.93
C LEU A 516 10.83 -12.49 -23.71
N LYS A 517 11.42 -13.51 -23.08
CA LYS A 517 12.30 -14.49 -23.75
C LYS A 517 11.51 -15.50 -24.58
N ALA A 518 10.35 -15.96 -24.11
CA ALA A 518 9.43 -16.78 -24.91
C ALA A 518 8.99 -16.05 -26.20
N GLN A 519 8.49 -14.81 -26.07
CA GLN A 519 8.13 -13.97 -27.22
C GLN A 519 9.27 -13.79 -28.24
N LYS A 520 10.54 -13.73 -27.78
CA LYS A 520 11.69 -13.64 -28.69
C LYS A 520 11.86 -14.93 -29.49
N LEU A 521 11.79 -16.12 -28.86
CA LEU A 521 11.83 -17.40 -29.57
C LEU A 521 10.71 -17.50 -30.62
N ASP A 522 9.48 -17.16 -30.28
CA ASP A 522 8.34 -17.20 -31.22
C ASP A 522 8.60 -16.31 -32.45
N SER A 523 9.11 -15.09 -32.22
CA SER A 523 9.44 -14.14 -33.29
C SER A 523 10.60 -14.60 -34.18
N GLU A 524 11.63 -15.23 -33.61
CA GLU A 524 12.78 -15.76 -34.35
C GLU A 524 12.39 -17.02 -35.14
N GLN A 525 11.51 -17.87 -34.60
CA GLN A 525 10.94 -19.00 -35.33
C GLN A 525 10.10 -18.55 -36.53
N LEU A 526 9.20 -17.56 -36.35
CA LEU A 526 8.44 -16.94 -37.45
C LEU A 526 9.37 -16.36 -38.53
N ALA A 527 10.39 -15.61 -38.14
CA ALA A 527 11.35 -15.00 -39.05
C ALA A 527 12.22 -16.02 -39.80
N SER A 528 12.45 -17.20 -39.23
CA SER A 528 13.28 -18.25 -39.85
C SER A 528 12.65 -18.93 -41.08
N GLY A 529 11.33 -18.80 -41.26
CA GLY A 529 10.58 -19.39 -42.38
C GLY A 529 10.54 -20.93 -42.41
N LYS A 530 11.09 -21.62 -41.41
CA LYS A 530 11.18 -23.09 -41.37
C LYS A 530 10.04 -23.72 -40.57
N TRP A 531 8.92 -23.94 -41.25
CA TRP A 531 7.97 -24.95 -40.78
C TRP A 531 8.61 -26.34 -40.88
N HIS A 532 9.04 -26.87 -39.75
CA HIS A 532 9.26 -28.30 -39.55
C HIS A 532 8.30 -28.75 -38.45
N GLY A 533 7.26 -29.49 -38.82
CA GLY A 533 6.36 -30.11 -37.85
C GLY A 533 7.13 -31.18 -37.10
N ILE A 534 7.48 -30.92 -35.84
CA ILE A 534 8.22 -31.84 -35.00
C ILE A 534 7.28 -32.43 -33.96
N MET A 535 6.93 -33.70 -34.21
CA MET A 535 6.50 -34.64 -33.19
C MET A 535 7.60 -34.72 -32.12
N TRP A 536 7.24 -34.63 -30.84
CA TRP A 536 8.20 -34.62 -29.74
C TRP A 536 8.98 -35.95 -29.68
N ASP A 537 10.29 -35.85 -29.48
CA ASP A 537 11.20 -36.98 -29.25
C ASP A 537 12.12 -36.61 -28.09
N THR A 538 12.13 -37.44 -27.05
CA THR A 538 12.50 -37.06 -25.67
C THR A 538 13.98 -37.29 -25.35
N SER A 539 14.88 -37.09 -26.34
CA SER A 539 16.25 -37.62 -26.33
C SER A 539 17.38 -36.59 -26.36
N LEU A 540 17.13 -35.34 -25.92
CA LEU A 540 18.14 -34.26 -25.86
C LEU A 540 18.31 -33.60 -24.47
N MET A 541 18.33 -34.41 -23.40
CA MET A 541 18.71 -33.98 -22.04
C MET A 541 19.80 -34.85 -21.39
N ASP A 542 20.77 -35.36 -22.16
CA ASP A 542 21.94 -36.07 -21.58
C ASP A 542 23.24 -35.91 -22.41
N ALA A 543 23.66 -34.66 -22.65
CA ALA A 543 24.83 -34.36 -23.50
C ALA A 543 25.56 -33.03 -23.14
N ALA A 544 25.69 -32.69 -21.86
CA ALA A 544 26.31 -31.43 -21.42
C ALA A 544 27.23 -31.54 -20.18
N GLN A 545 27.87 -32.70 -19.96
CA GLN A 545 28.95 -32.83 -18.98
C GLN A 545 30.19 -33.50 -19.60
N GLN A 546 31.37 -33.09 -19.10
CA GLN A 546 32.72 -33.56 -19.45
C GLN A 546 33.23 -33.22 -20.86
N GLN A 547 34.29 -32.41 -20.93
CA GLN A 547 35.67 -32.79 -21.32
C GLN A 547 36.62 -31.62 -20.92
N PRO A 548 37.95 -31.84 -20.76
CA PRO A 548 38.77 -31.02 -19.86
C PRO A 548 39.64 -29.94 -20.54
N TYR A 549 40.22 -29.05 -19.72
CA TYR A 549 41.51 -28.40 -20.00
C TYR A 549 42.49 -28.61 -18.84
N GLU A 550 43.79 -28.50 -19.12
CA GLU A 550 44.86 -29.05 -18.26
C GLU A 550 45.38 -28.08 -17.19
N SER A 551 45.93 -28.65 -16.12
CA SER A 551 46.47 -27.95 -14.95
C SER A 551 47.84 -27.30 -15.19
N SER A 552 48.10 -26.11 -14.60
CA SER A 552 49.43 -25.80 -14.07
C SER A 552 49.44 -24.77 -12.91
N ASN A 553 49.84 -25.27 -11.73
CA ASN A 553 50.54 -24.61 -10.61
C ASN A 553 50.15 -23.19 -10.12
N GLY A 554 49.62 -23.12 -8.89
CA GLY A 554 49.62 -21.91 -8.05
C GLY A 554 49.12 -22.22 -6.62
N GLN A 555 50.02 -22.33 -5.64
CA GLN A 555 49.72 -22.91 -4.31
C GLN A 555 48.70 -22.13 -3.47
N SER A 556 47.82 -22.87 -2.78
CA SER A 556 46.85 -22.36 -1.81
C SER A 556 47.44 -22.21 -0.39
N TYR A 557 46.81 -21.35 0.42
CA TYR A 557 46.78 -21.47 1.89
C TYR A 557 45.33 -21.73 2.34
N PRO A 558 45.09 -22.53 3.40
CA PRO A 558 43.74 -22.86 3.84
C PRO A 558 43.15 -21.77 4.76
N VAL A 559 41.87 -21.47 4.57
CA VAL A 559 41.01 -20.91 5.62
C VAL A 559 40.21 -22.07 6.22
N VAL A 560 40.15 -22.15 7.54
CA VAL A 560 39.42 -23.21 8.26
C VAL A 560 37.98 -22.76 8.48
N ASP A 561 37.04 -23.60 8.08
CA ASP A 561 35.60 -23.42 8.31
C ASP A 561 35.12 -24.29 9.50
N PRO A 562 34.52 -23.71 10.55
CA PRO A 562 33.83 -24.47 11.58
C PRO A 562 32.31 -24.47 11.35
N MET A 563 31.78 -25.64 11.00
CA MET A 563 30.36 -25.98 11.01
C MET A 563 29.69 -25.56 12.36
N GLY A 564 28.41 -25.20 12.44
CA GLY A 564 27.35 -25.24 11.44
C GLY A 564 26.15 -26.05 11.93
N ILE A 565 24.92 -25.65 11.58
CA ILE A 565 23.68 -26.44 11.56
C ILE A 565 22.74 -25.71 10.59
N THR A 566 22.26 -26.42 9.57
CA THR A 566 21.23 -25.94 8.63
C THR A 566 20.07 -26.93 8.67
N PRO A 567 18.83 -26.49 8.97
CA PRO A 567 17.65 -27.31 8.73
C PRO A 567 17.50 -27.55 7.22
N GLU A 568 17.42 -28.80 6.80
CA GLU A 568 17.11 -29.15 5.41
C GLU A 568 15.61 -28.92 5.16
N TYR A 569 15.28 -27.89 4.37
CA TYR A 569 13.98 -27.81 3.71
C TYR A 569 14.11 -28.37 2.30
N GLN A 570 13.19 -29.27 1.94
CA GLN A 570 13.31 -30.09 0.73
C GLN A 570 13.04 -29.28 -0.54
N SER A 571 14.01 -29.32 -1.46
CA SER A 571 13.88 -29.24 -2.93
C SER A 571 12.68 -28.48 -3.52
N LEU A 572 12.96 -27.31 -4.11
CA LEU A 572 12.05 -26.54 -4.99
C LEU A 572 11.73 -27.23 -6.33
N ASP A 573 12.25 -28.44 -6.57
CA ASP A 573 12.22 -29.14 -7.86
C ASP A 573 10.81 -29.58 -8.29
N VAL A 574 9.86 -29.70 -7.35
CA VAL A 574 8.45 -30.05 -7.63
C VAL A 574 7.75 -29.02 -8.54
N ILE A 575 8.22 -27.77 -8.57
CA ILE A 575 7.68 -26.73 -9.47
C ILE A 575 8.09 -26.98 -10.94
N GLY A 576 9.10 -27.80 -11.20
CA GLY A 576 9.51 -28.19 -12.56
C GLY A 576 8.47 -29.08 -13.25
N GLU A 577 8.12 -30.20 -12.63
CA GLU A 577 7.35 -31.27 -13.28
C GLU A 577 5.86 -30.94 -13.53
N MET A 578 5.29 -29.97 -12.80
CA MET A 578 3.87 -29.60 -12.97
C MET A 578 3.58 -28.76 -14.23
N LEU A 579 4.60 -28.29 -14.95
CA LEU A 579 4.42 -27.41 -16.12
C LEU A 579 4.50 -28.13 -17.48
N ASP A 580 4.91 -29.40 -17.53
CA ASP A 580 5.07 -30.17 -18.78
C ASP A 580 3.76 -30.83 -19.30
N ALA A 581 2.59 -30.33 -18.88
CA ALA A 581 1.30 -30.74 -19.45
C ALA A 581 1.10 -30.14 -20.87
N PRO A 582 1.01 -30.95 -21.94
CA PRO A 582 1.09 -30.45 -23.32
C PRO A 582 -0.17 -29.72 -23.77
N THR A 583 -0.18 -28.39 -23.63
CA THR A 583 -1.31 -27.50 -23.97
C THR A 583 -1.34 -27.07 -25.45
N ASN A 584 -1.21 -28.04 -26.36
CA ASN A 584 -1.36 -27.82 -27.80
C ASN A 584 -2.85 -27.62 -28.18
N LEU A 585 -3.38 -26.42 -27.92
CA LEU A 585 -4.70 -25.98 -28.37
C LEU A 585 -4.53 -24.92 -29.48
N ASP A 586 -4.93 -25.23 -30.71
CA ASP A 586 -4.82 -24.30 -31.84
C ASP A 586 -5.98 -23.29 -31.83
N TRP A 587 -5.69 -22.09 -31.31
CA TRP A 587 -6.64 -20.98 -31.24
C TRP A 587 -7.14 -20.48 -32.60
N ASN A 588 -6.39 -20.70 -33.70
CA ASN A 588 -6.85 -20.31 -35.04
C ASN A 588 -8.01 -21.20 -35.53
N LEU A 589 -8.03 -22.46 -35.09
CA LEU A 589 -9.11 -23.42 -35.34
C LEU A 589 -10.36 -23.08 -34.51
N TRP A 590 -10.17 -22.54 -33.30
CA TRP A 590 -11.26 -22.08 -32.44
C TRP A 590 -12.00 -20.87 -33.02
N ASP A 591 -11.27 -19.84 -33.47
CA ASP A 591 -11.89 -18.62 -34.02
C ASP A 591 -12.64 -18.88 -35.33
N GLN A 592 -12.12 -19.76 -36.21
CA GLN A 592 -12.86 -20.19 -37.41
C GLN A 592 -14.15 -20.96 -37.05
N HIS A 593 -14.15 -21.75 -35.97
CA HIS A 593 -15.35 -22.44 -35.52
C HIS A 593 -16.38 -21.46 -34.95
N MET A 594 -15.96 -20.55 -34.07
CA MET A 594 -16.81 -19.51 -33.47
C MET A 594 -17.47 -18.60 -34.51
N GLN A 595 -16.74 -18.20 -35.56
CA GLN A 595 -17.29 -17.39 -36.65
C GLN A 595 -18.35 -18.15 -37.46
N SER A 596 -18.23 -19.48 -37.62
CA SER A 596 -19.23 -20.28 -38.33
C SER A 596 -20.57 -20.44 -37.57
N VAL A 597 -20.55 -20.28 -36.23
CA VAL A 597 -21.75 -20.40 -35.39
C VAL A 597 -22.61 -19.13 -35.40
N ALA A 598 -21.99 -17.95 -35.63
CA ALA A 598 -22.70 -16.67 -35.70
C ALA A 598 -23.71 -16.60 -36.88
N ASP A 599 -23.33 -17.12 -38.05
CA ASP A 599 -24.16 -17.05 -39.26
C ASP A 599 -25.36 -18.02 -39.28
N MET A 600 -25.44 -18.98 -38.35
CA MET A 600 -26.62 -19.87 -38.23
C MET A 600 -27.74 -19.33 -37.31
N GLY A 601 -27.59 -18.13 -36.76
CA GLY A 601 -28.61 -17.50 -35.89
C GLY A 601 -29.76 -16.79 -36.63
N ALA A 602 -29.61 -16.46 -37.92
CA ALA A 602 -30.48 -15.53 -38.63
C ALA A 602 -31.36 -16.22 -39.71
N GLY A 603 -32.22 -17.18 -39.32
CA GLY A 603 -32.96 -18.01 -40.29
C GLY A 603 -34.41 -18.40 -39.97
N LEU A 604 -34.93 -18.17 -38.76
CA LEU A 604 -36.29 -18.53 -38.33
C LEU A 604 -36.77 -17.46 -37.32
N TRP A 605 -37.87 -16.71 -37.48
CA TRP A 605 -39.04 -16.82 -38.37
C TRP A 605 -39.45 -15.44 -38.94
N GLY A 606 -40.21 -15.40 -40.04
CA GLY A 606 -40.75 -14.17 -40.63
C GLY A 606 -42.27 -14.10 -40.68
N ASP A 607 -42.80 -12.87 -40.47
CA ASP A 607 -44.12 -12.30 -40.80
C ASP A 607 -45.42 -13.13 -40.62
N ASN A 608 -46.42 -12.56 -39.90
CA ASN A 608 -47.64 -11.98 -40.53
C ASN A 608 -48.74 -11.38 -39.58
N VAL A 609 -49.18 -10.14 -39.89
CA VAL A 609 -50.50 -9.47 -39.60
C VAL A 609 -50.96 -9.16 -38.12
N PRO A 610 -51.95 -8.25 -37.84
CA PRO A 610 -51.64 -7.08 -36.99
C PRO A 610 -52.68 -6.59 -35.93
N GLY A 611 -52.20 -5.73 -35.00
CA GLY A 611 -52.76 -4.42 -34.59
C GLY A 611 -54.16 -4.25 -33.93
N ILE A 612 -54.21 -3.47 -32.84
CA ILE A 612 -55.28 -2.51 -32.42
C ILE A 612 -54.80 -1.69 -31.19
N GLY A 613 -55.43 -0.55 -30.87
CA GLY A 613 -54.92 0.48 -29.93
C GLY A 613 -55.48 0.54 -28.48
N PRO A 614 -55.13 1.60 -27.70
CA PRO A 614 -55.39 1.79 -26.24
C PRO A 614 -56.72 2.59 -25.98
N PRO A 615 -57.02 3.28 -24.83
CA PRO A 615 -56.32 3.50 -23.53
C PRO A 615 -57.23 3.45 -22.25
N PHE A 616 -56.73 3.85 -21.04
CA PHE A 616 -57.32 4.86 -20.09
C PHE A 616 -56.75 4.87 -18.63
N TYR A 617 -57.04 5.96 -17.88
CA TYR A 617 -56.73 6.34 -16.47
C TYR A 617 -58.00 6.20 -15.55
N PRO A 618 -58.09 6.59 -14.23
CA PRO A 618 -57.13 6.87 -13.12
C PRO A 618 -57.54 6.28 -11.71
N LEU A 619 -56.85 6.74 -10.64
CA LEU A 619 -57.03 6.57 -9.16
C LEU A 619 -58.46 6.75 -8.56
N PRO A 620 -58.71 6.22 -7.33
CA PRO A 620 -58.96 7.10 -6.15
C PRO A 620 -58.40 6.61 -4.77
N LYS A 621 -58.64 7.39 -3.69
CA LYS A 621 -58.19 7.17 -2.27
C LYS A 621 -59.34 6.84 -1.29
N PRO A 622 -59.01 6.33 -0.07
CA PRO A 622 -59.43 6.93 1.23
C PRO A 622 -58.22 7.49 2.06
N THR A 623 -58.24 8.23 3.19
CA THR A 623 -59.22 8.83 4.15
C THR A 623 -59.85 7.93 5.23
N THR A 624 -59.84 8.20 6.57
CA THR A 624 -59.09 9.12 7.50
C THR A 624 -59.25 8.57 8.95
N ASP A 625 -58.81 9.32 9.97
CA ASP A 625 -59.14 9.27 11.43
C ASP A 625 -58.38 8.24 12.31
N ILE A 626 -57.74 8.50 13.48
CA ILE A 626 -57.51 9.62 14.46
C ILE A 626 -58.18 9.44 15.85
N LEU A 627 -57.40 9.72 16.93
CA LEU A 627 -57.71 9.72 18.39
C LEU A 627 -57.84 8.32 19.06
N LEU A 628 -57.52 8.09 20.35
CA LEU A 628 -57.24 8.95 21.53
C LEU A 628 -56.05 8.47 22.43
N ILE A 629 -55.26 9.44 22.94
CA ILE A 629 -54.79 9.70 24.34
C ILE A 629 -54.11 8.58 25.22
N PRO A 630 -53.14 8.93 26.13
CA PRO A 630 -52.12 7.98 26.64
C PRO A 630 -52.19 7.62 28.17
N PRO A 631 -51.13 7.73 29.03
CA PRO A 631 -50.38 6.55 29.52
C PRO A 631 -50.26 6.44 31.07
N PRO A 632 -49.54 5.42 31.59
CA PRO A 632 -48.99 5.44 32.96
C PRO A 632 -47.47 5.11 33.10
N HIS A 633 -46.77 5.88 33.95
CA HIS A 633 -45.93 5.49 35.12
C HIS A 633 -45.03 4.21 35.12
N CYS A 634 -43.89 4.12 35.85
CA CYS A 634 -42.93 5.05 36.50
C CYS A 634 -41.80 4.23 37.23
N ILE A 635 -40.79 4.91 37.83
CA ILE A 635 -39.96 4.46 39.01
C ILE A 635 -38.94 3.30 38.75
N ALA A 636 -37.73 3.17 39.33
CA ALA A 636 -36.74 4.02 40.07
C ALA A 636 -35.41 3.19 40.19
N HIS A 637 -34.24 3.53 40.79
CA HIS A 637 -33.61 4.66 41.52
C HIS A 637 -32.08 4.66 41.16
N PHE A 638 -31.19 5.65 41.42
CA PHE A 638 -30.52 6.11 42.68
C PHE A 638 -29.79 5.03 43.51
N THR A 639 -28.61 5.28 44.10
CA THR A 639 -28.23 6.41 45.00
C THR A 639 -26.84 7.06 44.77
N SER A 640 -26.50 8.06 45.61
CA SER A 640 -25.23 8.83 45.67
C SER A 640 -25.00 9.35 47.10
N THR A 641 -23.76 9.69 47.48
CA THR A 641 -23.39 10.20 48.82
C THR A 641 -22.43 11.40 48.73
N MET A 642 -22.57 12.39 49.62
CA MET A 642 -21.84 13.68 49.63
C MET A 642 -20.72 13.76 50.68
N MET A 643 -19.85 14.79 50.61
CA MET A 643 -19.70 15.78 51.71
C MET A 643 -18.99 17.11 51.32
N ARG A 644 -19.32 18.17 52.07
CA ARG A 644 -18.80 19.57 52.17
C ARG A 644 -19.36 20.12 53.52
N PRO A 645 -18.84 21.18 54.20
CA PRO A 645 -18.52 22.56 53.71
C PRO A 645 -17.30 23.17 54.49
N PRO A 646 -17.15 24.49 54.86
CA PRO A 646 -17.83 25.75 54.51
C PRO A 646 -16.89 26.95 54.12
N ILE A 647 -17.44 28.18 54.11
CA ILE A 647 -16.83 29.47 53.70
C ILE A 647 -17.12 30.56 54.76
N PRO A 648 -16.23 31.54 54.98
CA PRO A 648 -16.61 32.92 55.36
C PRO A 648 -16.11 33.99 54.35
N ARG A 649 -16.57 35.26 54.50
CA ARG A 649 -16.38 36.36 53.52
C ARG A 649 -15.83 37.67 54.13
N SER A 650 -15.06 38.41 53.31
CA SER A 650 -14.88 39.90 53.33
C SER A 650 -14.02 40.50 54.47
N LEU A 651 -13.56 41.78 54.48
CA LEU A 651 -13.99 43.03 53.81
C LEU A 651 -12.83 44.08 53.67
N HIS A 652 -12.79 44.87 52.58
CA HIS A 652 -12.31 46.29 52.43
C HIS A 652 -10.83 46.80 52.55
N ASN A 653 -10.46 47.66 51.57
CA ASN A 653 -9.65 48.92 51.65
C ASN A 653 -8.10 48.86 51.94
N ARG A 654 -7.24 49.81 51.52
CA ARG A 654 -7.34 51.04 50.65
C ARG A 654 -5.97 51.49 50.09
N VAL A 655 -5.97 52.09 48.89
CA VAL A 655 -5.13 53.22 48.37
C VAL A 655 -3.70 53.43 48.90
N ALA A 656 -2.71 53.36 48.01
CA ALA A 656 -1.47 54.15 48.04
C ALA A 656 -0.97 54.40 46.60
N SER A 657 -0.16 55.44 46.33
CA SER A 657 0.17 55.83 44.94
C SER A 657 1.35 56.81 44.78
N ILE A 658 2.18 56.63 43.72
CA ILE A 658 3.01 57.69 43.05
C ILE A 658 4.20 58.21 43.94
N PRO A 659 5.36 58.76 43.42
CA PRO A 659 5.63 59.37 42.10
C PRO A 659 6.92 58.94 41.34
N ARG A 660 7.14 59.63 40.20
CA ARG A 660 8.32 59.66 39.30
C ARG A 660 9.57 60.32 39.89
N ALA A 661 10.75 59.92 39.41
CA ALA A 661 11.84 60.79 38.91
C ALA A 661 12.68 59.98 37.89
N ALA A 662 13.21 60.45 36.74
CA ALA A 662 13.34 61.75 36.07
C ALA A 662 14.60 62.61 36.38
N HIS A 663 15.76 62.25 35.81
CA HIS A 663 16.89 63.15 35.48
C HIS A 663 17.62 62.58 34.25
N ARG A 664 17.76 63.33 33.13
CA ARG A 664 18.92 64.16 32.72
C ARG A 664 20.23 63.35 32.59
N SER A 665 20.78 63.04 31.40
CA SER A 665 21.17 63.84 30.21
C SER A 665 22.64 64.32 30.22
N LEU A 666 23.45 63.79 29.29
CA LEU A 666 24.68 64.32 28.68
C LEU A 666 25.02 63.29 27.57
N SER A 667 25.10 63.55 26.26
CA SER A 667 25.50 64.73 25.47
C SER A 667 27.01 64.94 25.35
N THR A 668 27.64 64.22 24.43
CA THR A 668 28.84 64.68 23.72
C THR A 668 28.78 64.24 22.26
N SER A 669 29.06 65.17 21.35
CA SER A 669 29.08 64.95 19.90
C SER A 669 30.46 65.28 19.36
N ILE A 670 30.87 64.62 18.27
CA ILE A 670 31.95 65.08 17.39
C ILE A 670 31.42 65.03 15.94
N LEU A 671 31.83 65.99 15.13
CA LEU A 671 31.27 66.34 13.82
C LEU A 671 32.32 66.26 12.70
N SER A 672 31.93 65.76 11.54
CA SER A 672 32.26 66.27 10.18
C SER A 672 31.59 65.35 9.14
N ASN A 673 30.72 65.82 8.24
CA ASN A 673 30.83 66.83 7.18
C ASN A 673 31.85 66.43 6.08
N GLY A 674 31.47 66.26 4.80
CA GLY A 674 30.12 66.29 4.18
C GLY A 674 30.17 66.46 2.64
N ILE A 675 29.01 66.72 2.00
CA ILE A 675 28.86 67.36 0.67
C ILE A 675 29.46 66.55 -0.52
N SER A 676 28.75 65.60 -1.14
CA SER A 676 27.71 65.74 -2.19
C SER A 676 28.18 66.17 -3.60
N HIS A 677 27.92 65.34 -4.62
CA HIS A 677 27.18 65.74 -5.84
C HIS A 677 26.73 64.52 -6.69
N GLN A 678 25.58 64.67 -7.35
CA GLN A 678 25.01 63.79 -8.41
C GLN A 678 25.46 64.31 -9.80
N PRO A 679 25.24 63.63 -10.97
CA PRO A 679 23.91 63.13 -11.41
C PRO A 679 23.87 61.94 -12.42
N THR A 680 22.65 61.69 -12.95
CA THR A 680 22.28 60.87 -14.15
C THR A 680 22.50 59.36 -14.08
N ASN A 681 21.74 58.47 -14.73
CA ASN A 681 20.38 58.31 -15.31
C ASN A 681 20.46 56.91 -16.01
N ASN A 682 19.43 56.14 -16.38
CA ASN A 682 17.99 56.38 -16.49
C ASN A 682 17.24 55.03 -16.54
N ASN A 683 16.04 54.94 -15.95
CA ASN A 683 14.92 54.03 -16.28
C ASN A 683 15.13 52.47 -16.27
N ASN A 684 14.08 51.64 -16.10
CA ASN A 684 12.65 51.94 -15.93
C ASN A 684 11.97 50.95 -14.97
N ASN A 685 10.87 51.38 -14.32
CA ASN A 685 10.06 50.55 -13.43
C ASN A 685 8.57 50.93 -13.63
N LEU A 686 7.66 49.95 -13.70
CA LEU A 686 6.22 50.22 -13.80
C LEU A 686 5.46 49.41 -12.75
N ARG A 687 4.76 50.12 -11.86
CA ARG A 687 4.04 49.57 -10.72
C ARG A 687 2.70 50.30 -10.58
N THR A 688 1.60 49.62 -10.92
CA THR A 688 0.28 50.26 -10.99
C THR A 688 -0.50 50.04 -9.70
N THR A 689 -0.78 51.11 -8.96
CA THR A 689 -1.71 51.10 -7.82
C THR A 689 -3.16 51.20 -8.30
N ARG A 690 -4.10 50.64 -7.54
CA ARG A 690 -5.49 51.14 -7.54
C ARG A 690 -6.15 50.98 -6.17
N SER A 691 -7.09 51.88 -5.90
CA SER A 691 -7.64 52.17 -4.56
C SER A 691 -9.06 51.65 -4.38
N ALA A 692 -9.45 51.43 -3.12
CA ALA A 692 -10.82 51.08 -2.75
C ALA A 692 -11.81 52.23 -2.97
N THR A 693 -13.08 51.91 -3.23
CA THR A 693 -14.23 52.82 -3.11
C THR A 693 -15.42 52.02 -2.57
N SER A 694 -16.22 52.59 -1.67
CA SER A 694 -17.36 51.91 -1.05
C SER A 694 -18.71 52.38 -1.63
N ILE A 695 -19.66 51.47 -1.77
CA ILE A 695 -21.09 51.76 -1.97
C ILE A 695 -21.91 50.82 -1.07
N SER A 696 -22.98 51.33 -0.46
CA SER A 696 -23.84 50.63 0.51
C SER A 696 -25.12 50.07 -0.15
N PRO A 697 -25.83 49.12 0.48
CA PRO A 697 -26.74 48.21 -0.23
C PRO A 697 -28.20 48.69 -0.36
N ILE A 698 -28.94 48.05 -1.27
CA ILE A 698 -30.41 48.05 -1.32
C ILE A 698 -30.91 46.59 -1.34
N THR A 699 -32.08 46.37 -0.73
CA THR A 699 -32.58 45.07 -0.27
C THR A 699 -33.42 44.30 -1.30
N SER A 700 -33.21 42.97 -1.38
CA SER A 700 -34.29 42.02 -1.71
C SER A 700 -34.01 40.64 -1.08
N THR A 701 -34.92 40.16 -0.22
CA THR A 701 -34.90 38.81 0.36
C THR A 701 -35.69 37.83 -0.51
N PRO A 702 -35.36 36.53 -0.45
CA PRO A 702 -36.33 35.61 0.14
C PRO A 702 -35.76 34.81 1.33
N GLN A 703 -36.66 34.19 2.10
CA GLN A 703 -36.33 33.43 3.30
C GLN A 703 -36.09 31.95 2.97
N SER A 704 -35.16 31.31 3.68
CA SER A 704 -35.19 29.85 3.91
C SER A 704 -34.85 29.56 5.37
N THR A 705 -35.51 28.56 5.95
CA THR A 705 -35.56 28.32 7.39
C THR A 705 -34.42 27.44 7.90
N ILE A 706 -33.94 27.75 9.11
CA ILE A 706 -33.04 26.87 9.86
C ILE A 706 -33.81 25.60 10.27
N GLN A 707 -33.36 24.44 9.78
CA GLN A 707 -33.71 23.13 10.36
C GLN A 707 -32.46 22.45 10.95
N LYS A 708 -32.68 21.55 11.91
CA LYS A 708 -31.63 20.82 12.64
C LYS A 708 -31.94 19.33 12.62
N ARG A 709 -30.90 18.50 12.48
CA ARG A 709 -30.89 17.02 12.61
C ARG A 709 -31.61 16.29 11.45
N PRO A 710 -31.40 14.96 11.25
CA PRO A 710 -30.60 14.02 12.04
C PRO A 710 -29.38 13.41 11.31
N PHE A 711 -28.80 12.39 11.93
CA PHE A 711 -27.59 11.64 11.56
C PHE A 711 -28.02 10.23 11.09
N LEU A 712 -27.36 9.67 10.07
CA LEU A 712 -27.48 8.28 9.58
C LEU A 712 -28.90 7.73 9.28
N SER A 713 -29.35 7.79 8.01
CA SER A 713 -30.23 6.78 7.36
C SER A 713 -30.68 7.16 5.94
N SER A 714 -29.96 6.74 4.88
CA SER A 714 -30.51 6.65 3.49
C SER A 714 -29.51 6.15 2.42
N PHE A 715 -28.70 5.11 2.66
CA PHE A 715 -27.92 4.44 1.58
C PHE A 715 -27.97 2.91 1.72
N LEU A 716 -29.19 2.38 1.67
CA LEU A 716 -29.47 0.98 1.30
C LEU A 716 -30.51 1.00 0.17
N PRO A 717 -30.36 0.20 -0.90
CA PRO A 717 -31.41 0.03 -1.90
C PRO A 717 -32.66 -0.57 -1.25
N ASN A 718 -33.81 0.08 -1.40
CA ASN A 718 -35.07 -0.42 -0.87
C ASN A 718 -35.69 -1.45 -1.83
N SER A 719 -35.32 -2.73 -1.66
CA SER A 719 -35.88 -3.85 -2.42
C SER A 719 -37.04 -4.52 -1.69
N ASP A 720 -38.25 -4.00 -1.89
CA ASP A 720 -39.47 -4.68 -1.44
C ASP A 720 -39.71 -5.98 -2.20
N SER A 721 -40.22 -7.00 -1.50
CA SER A 721 -40.72 -8.28 -2.05
C SER A 721 -39.75 -9.21 -2.82
N ALA A 722 -38.46 -9.26 -2.45
CA ALA A 722 -37.64 -10.43 -2.80
C ALA A 722 -37.99 -11.62 -1.88
N SER A 723 -38.23 -12.81 -2.44
CA SER A 723 -38.51 -14.00 -1.63
C SER A 723 -37.27 -14.43 -0.84
N LYS A 724 -37.44 -14.75 0.45
CA LYS A 724 -36.34 -15.19 1.32
C LYS A 724 -35.77 -16.55 0.85
N THR A 725 -36.64 -17.40 0.29
CA THR A 725 -36.27 -18.64 -0.40
C THR A 725 -36.03 -18.36 -1.90
N ARG A 726 -34.96 -18.93 -2.43
CA ARG A 726 -34.55 -18.96 -3.84
C ARG A 726 -34.97 -20.28 -4.50
N HIS A 727 -35.13 -20.27 -5.81
CA HIS A 727 -35.58 -21.40 -6.61
C HIS A 727 -34.92 -21.37 -7.98
N LEU A 728 -34.23 -22.46 -8.33
CA LEU A 728 -33.62 -22.72 -9.62
C LEU A 728 -34.27 -23.98 -10.20
N THR A 729 -34.65 -23.97 -11.48
CA THR A 729 -35.15 -25.15 -12.19
C THR A 729 -34.40 -25.28 -13.50
N ALA A 730 -33.98 -26.51 -13.85
CA ALA A 730 -33.42 -26.83 -15.15
C ALA A 730 -34.08 -28.09 -15.73
N THR A 731 -34.16 -28.15 -17.05
CA THR A 731 -34.74 -29.28 -17.77
C THR A 731 -33.88 -29.61 -18.99
N ARG A 732 -33.69 -30.91 -19.25
CA ARG A 732 -33.00 -31.47 -20.42
C ARG A 732 -33.75 -32.69 -20.93
N THR A 733 -33.59 -33.03 -22.20
CA THR A 733 -34.08 -34.29 -22.78
C THR A 733 -32.88 -35.09 -23.25
N LEU A 734 -32.64 -36.27 -22.67
CA LEU A 734 -31.46 -37.09 -22.94
C LEU A 734 -31.85 -38.36 -23.70
N PRO A 735 -31.00 -38.87 -24.61
CA PRO A 735 -31.34 -40.00 -25.50
C PRO A 735 -31.34 -41.38 -24.81
N HIS A 736 -31.28 -41.43 -23.48
CA HIS A 736 -31.18 -42.66 -22.69
C HIS A 736 -32.50 -42.97 -21.94
N PRO A 737 -32.79 -44.24 -21.62
CA PRO A 737 -33.94 -44.61 -20.79
C PRO A 737 -33.77 -44.16 -19.32
N PRO A 738 -34.85 -44.14 -18.50
CA PRO A 738 -34.78 -43.57 -17.14
C PRO A 738 -33.84 -44.30 -16.18
N ALA A 739 -33.73 -45.63 -16.25
CA ALA A 739 -32.99 -46.40 -15.25
C ALA A 739 -31.48 -46.06 -15.17
N PRO A 740 -30.69 -46.07 -16.27
CA PRO A 740 -29.29 -45.63 -16.21
C PRO A 740 -29.10 -44.17 -15.76
N LEU A 741 -30.08 -43.30 -16.02
CA LEU A 741 -30.05 -41.91 -15.56
C LEU A 741 -30.28 -41.82 -14.04
N PHE A 742 -31.23 -42.62 -13.54
CA PHE A 742 -31.52 -42.76 -12.11
C PHE A 742 -30.34 -43.38 -11.34
N ASP A 743 -29.63 -44.35 -11.93
CA ASP A 743 -28.42 -44.93 -11.34
C ASP A 743 -27.30 -43.89 -11.19
N ILE A 744 -27.11 -43.02 -12.20
CA ILE A 744 -26.12 -41.93 -12.15
C ILE A 744 -26.51 -40.87 -11.11
N ILE A 745 -27.78 -40.49 -11.04
CA ILE A 745 -28.30 -39.46 -10.10
C ILE A 745 -28.39 -39.99 -8.65
N SER A 746 -28.58 -41.31 -8.45
CA SER A 746 -28.54 -41.92 -7.10
C SER A 746 -27.11 -42.25 -6.63
N SER A 747 -26.11 -42.19 -7.52
CA SER A 747 -24.69 -42.41 -7.22
C SER A 747 -24.01 -41.18 -6.60
N VAL A 748 -24.56 -40.68 -5.49
CA VAL A 748 -24.14 -39.44 -4.82
C VAL A 748 -22.65 -39.43 -4.46
N GLU A 749 -22.07 -40.57 -4.03
CA GLU A 749 -20.63 -40.72 -3.75
C GLU A 749 -19.74 -40.29 -4.92
N SER A 750 -20.21 -40.44 -6.17
CA SER A 750 -19.41 -40.09 -7.35
C SER A 750 -19.39 -38.58 -7.65
N TYR A 751 -20.24 -37.78 -6.99
CA TYR A 751 -20.46 -36.37 -7.37
C TYR A 751 -19.18 -35.51 -7.33
N SER A 752 -18.30 -35.67 -6.35
CA SER A 752 -17.06 -34.88 -6.26
C SER A 752 -15.99 -35.27 -7.29
N SER A 753 -16.26 -36.26 -8.16
CA SER A 753 -15.41 -36.59 -9.31
C SER A 753 -15.80 -35.86 -10.59
N PHE A 754 -16.96 -35.20 -10.64
CA PHE A 754 -17.43 -34.51 -11.86
C PHE A 754 -18.21 -33.20 -11.63
N LEU A 755 -18.80 -32.97 -10.45
CA LEU A 755 -19.49 -31.71 -10.16
C LEU A 755 -18.49 -30.61 -9.74
N PRO A 756 -18.47 -29.46 -10.45
CA PRO A 756 -17.61 -28.35 -10.08
C PRO A 756 -18.03 -27.76 -8.72
N PHE A 757 -17.05 -27.22 -8.01
CA PHE A 757 -17.17 -26.68 -6.65
C PHE A 757 -17.53 -27.70 -5.56
N LEU A 758 -17.63 -29.00 -5.86
CA LEU A 758 -17.89 -30.05 -4.87
C LEU A 758 -16.60 -30.79 -4.50
N THR A 759 -15.97 -30.40 -3.39
CA THR A 759 -14.65 -30.91 -2.98
C THR A 759 -14.72 -32.30 -2.34
N ALA A 760 -15.86 -32.69 -1.75
CA ALA A 760 -16.09 -34.04 -1.25
C ALA A 760 -17.57 -34.45 -1.34
N SER A 761 -17.81 -35.75 -1.56
CA SER A 761 -19.14 -36.37 -1.49
C SER A 761 -19.05 -37.74 -0.84
N THR A 762 -19.72 -37.92 0.30
CA THR A 762 -19.63 -39.15 1.10
C THR A 762 -21.01 -39.59 1.57
N VAL A 763 -21.52 -40.69 1.04
CA VAL A 763 -22.72 -41.35 1.60
C VAL A 763 -22.31 -42.06 2.89
N THR A 764 -23.07 -41.83 3.96
CA THR A 764 -22.79 -42.38 5.30
C THR A 764 -23.79 -43.45 5.72
N HIS A 765 -25.00 -43.40 5.16
CA HIS A 765 -26.05 -44.37 5.44
C HIS A 765 -26.74 -44.75 4.13
N ARG A 766 -27.01 -46.04 3.96
CA ARG A 766 -27.78 -46.63 2.86
C ARG A 766 -28.96 -47.43 3.42
N ASP A 767 -30.01 -47.59 2.64
CA ASP A 767 -31.12 -48.51 2.97
C ASP A 767 -30.62 -49.96 2.92
N PRO A 768 -30.75 -50.78 3.98
CA PRO A 768 -30.28 -52.16 3.98
C PRO A 768 -31.03 -53.09 3.00
N THR A 769 -32.14 -52.62 2.42
CA THR A 769 -33.04 -53.37 1.54
C THR A 769 -32.83 -53.02 0.06
N THR A 770 -32.68 -51.73 -0.25
CA THR A 770 -32.52 -51.22 -1.63
C THR A 770 -31.10 -50.75 -1.96
N ASN A 771 -30.22 -50.65 -0.95
CA ASN A 771 -28.86 -50.11 -1.03
C ASN A 771 -28.74 -48.63 -1.48
N TYR A 772 -29.84 -47.92 -1.73
CA TYR A 772 -29.80 -46.49 -2.08
C TYR A 772 -29.32 -45.62 -0.90
N PRO A 773 -28.68 -44.46 -1.17
CA PRO A 773 -28.28 -43.53 -0.12
C PRO A 773 -29.48 -42.97 0.63
N THR A 774 -29.38 -42.96 1.97
CA THR A 774 -30.36 -42.34 2.87
C THR A 774 -29.79 -41.12 3.61
N ARG A 775 -28.46 -41.05 3.77
CA ARG A 775 -27.73 -39.86 4.26
C ARG A 775 -26.39 -39.71 3.54
N ALA A 776 -26.03 -38.47 3.20
CA ALA A 776 -24.74 -38.10 2.65
C ALA A 776 -24.24 -36.77 3.23
N PHE A 777 -22.92 -36.60 3.30
CA PHE A 777 -22.27 -35.30 3.46
C PHE A 777 -21.81 -34.81 2.09
N LEU A 778 -22.02 -33.53 1.81
CA LEU A 778 -21.53 -32.82 0.63
C LEU A 778 -20.67 -31.64 1.10
N THR A 779 -19.44 -31.53 0.62
CA THR A 779 -18.58 -30.37 0.88
C THR A 779 -18.50 -29.53 -0.38
N VAL A 780 -18.92 -28.27 -0.28
CA VAL A 780 -18.86 -27.28 -1.37
C VAL A 780 -17.72 -26.30 -1.07
N GLY A 781 -16.74 -26.26 -1.97
CA GLY A 781 -15.58 -25.38 -1.92
C GLY A 781 -15.60 -24.33 -3.03
N TYR A 782 -15.45 -23.06 -2.66
CA TYR A 782 -15.32 -21.94 -3.60
C TYR A 782 -14.21 -20.99 -3.14
N GLY A 783 -13.01 -21.15 -3.71
CA GLY A 783 -11.81 -20.48 -3.21
C GLY A 783 -11.46 -20.98 -1.80
N PRO A 784 -11.15 -20.10 -0.84
CA PRO A 784 -10.82 -20.51 0.54
C PRO A 784 -12.02 -21.01 1.34
N LEU A 785 -13.25 -20.70 0.92
CA LEU A 785 -14.47 -21.08 1.63
C LEU A 785 -14.84 -22.53 1.31
N SER A 786 -14.89 -23.40 2.32
CA SER A 786 -15.23 -24.83 2.19
C SER A 786 -16.25 -25.26 3.24
N GLU A 787 -17.53 -25.25 2.88
CA GLU A 787 -18.63 -25.63 3.78
C GLU A 787 -19.05 -27.09 3.57
N THR A 788 -19.18 -27.87 4.64
CA THR A 788 -19.79 -29.22 4.59
C THR A 788 -21.22 -29.18 5.11
N PHE A 789 -22.17 -29.77 4.38
CA PHE A 789 -23.56 -29.91 4.84
C PHE A 789 -24.09 -31.34 4.69
N THR A 790 -24.96 -31.73 5.62
CA THR A 790 -25.57 -33.07 5.68
C THR A 790 -26.90 -33.10 4.94
N SER A 791 -26.99 -33.92 3.90
CA SER A 791 -28.23 -34.23 3.19
C SER A 791 -28.86 -35.53 3.69
N LYS A 792 -30.14 -35.47 4.05
CA LYS A 792 -31.01 -36.65 3.99
C LYS A 792 -31.35 -36.89 2.51
N VAL A 793 -31.18 -38.12 2.03
CA VAL A 793 -31.45 -38.50 0.64
C VAL A 793 -32.61 -39.50 0.60
N THR A 794 -33.45 -39.40 -0.42
CA THR A 794 -34.54 -40.33 -0.72
C THR A 794 -34.58 -40.62 -2.21
N CYS A 795 -34.38 -41.89 -2.58
CA CYS A 795 -34.47 -42.38 -3.95
C CYS A 795 -35.76 -43.20 -4.10
N ASP A 796 -36.63 -42.81 -5.02
CA ASP A 796 -37.88 -43.50 -5.38
C ASP A 796 -37.75 -44.04 -6.81
N PRO A 797 -37.43 -45.34 -6.99
CA PRO A 797 -37.29 -45.95 -8.31
C PRO A 797 -38.62 -46.33 -8.97
N GLU A 798 -39.77 -46.21 -8.27
CA GLU A 798 -41.09 -46.46 -8.87
C GLU A 798 -41.58 -45.20 -9.62
N ASN A 799 -41.30 -44.02 -9.06
CA ASN A 799 -41.66 -42.72 -9.66
C ASN A 799 -40.47 -42.00 -10.33
N TRP A 800 -39.28 -42.62 -10.33
CA TRP A 800 -38.01 -42.06 -10.83
C TRP A 800 -37.64 -40.68 -10.24
N VAL A 801 -37.80 -40.53 -8.92
CA VAL A 801 -37.47 -39.30 -8.18
C VAL A 801 -36.26 -39.52 -7.27
N VAL A 802 -35.30 -38.59 -7.29
CA VAL A 802 -34.22 -38.53 -6.30
C VAL A 802 -34.23 -37.16 -5.63
N GLU A 803 -34.53 -37.11 -4.33
CA GLU A 803 -34.58 -35.86 -3.57
C GLU A 803 -33.58 -35.88 -2.41
N ALA A 804 -32.85 -34.77 -2.24
CA ALA A 804 -31.92 -34.52 -1.15
C ALA A 804 -32.34 -33.24 -0.39
N GLN A 805 -32.38 -33.31 0.95
CA GLN A 805 -32.86 -32.24 1.84
C GLN A 805 -31.85 -31.94 2.95
N SER A 806 -31.53 -30.66 3.17
CA SER A 806 -30.54 -30.17 4.15
C SER A 806 -30.98 -28.86 4.82
N GLY A 807 -30.38 -28.52 5.97
CA GLY A 807 -30.55 -27.22 6.64
C GLY A 807 -31.65 -27.19 7.72
N ALA A 808 -31.59 -26.16 8.56
CA ALA A 808 -32.31 -26.03 9.83
C ALA A 808 -33.81 -26.38 9.76
N LYS A 809 -34.52 -25.87 8.75
CA LYS A 809 -35.97 -26.04 8.63
C LYS A 809 -36.41 -27.49 8.43
N TYR A 810 -35.54 -28.36 7.93
CA TYR A 810 -35.83 -29.80 7.80
C TYR A 810 -35.61 -30.60 9.10
N GLY A 811 -34.86 -30.06 10.06
CA GLY A 811 -34.64 -30.68 11.38
C GLY A 811 -35.79 -30.51 12.38
N VAL A 812 -36.72 -29.59 12.12
CA VAL A 812 -37.84 -29.27 13.05
C VAL A 812 -38.99 -30.30 12.94
N GLY A 813 -38.67 -31.60 13.04
CA GLY A 813 -39.56 -32.73 12.76
C GLY A 813 -39.52 -33.84 13.82
N LYS A 814 -40.13 -33.60 14.99
CA LYS A 814 -40.32 -34.56 16.11
C LYS A 814 -40.65 -36.00 15.62
N LYS A 815 -40.08 -37.06 16.20
CA LYS A 815 -40.25 -37.40 17.63
C LYS A 815 -39.05 -37.99 18.38
N ASP A 816 -38.07 -38.58 17.71
CA ASP A 816 -37.23 -39.61 18.35
C ASP A 816 -35.90 -39.12 18.96
N GLY A 817 -35.72 -37.80 19.07
CA GLY A 817 -34.69 -37.18 19.91
C GLY A 817 -33.24 -37.28 19.43
N GLN A 818 -32.97 -37.96 18.32
CA GLN A 818 -31.66 -38.01 17.67
C GLN A 818 -31.66 -37.18 16.39
N GLY A 819 -31.24 -35.92 16.51
CA GLY A 819 -30.68 -35.18 15.38
C GLY A 819 -29.36 -35.80 14.92
N PHE A 820 -28.90 -35.44 13.73
CA PHE A 820 -27.65 -35.93 13.14
C PHE A 820 -26.52 -34.89 13.22
N PRO A 821 -25.24 -35.30 13.30
CA PRO A 821 -24.12 -34.36 13.24
C PRO A 821 -24.17 -33.49 11.98
N GLY A 822 -23.90 -32.19 12.13
CA GLY A 822 -24.00 -31.20 11.05
C GLY A 822 -25.43 -30.73 10.70
N GLU A 823 -26.46 -31.12 11.47
CA GLU A 823 -27.85 -30.66 11.24
C GLU A 823 -28.04 -29.14 11.49
N ASP A 824 -27.22 -28.56 12.38
CA ASP A 824 -27.29 -27.14 12.75
C ASP A 824 -26.04 -26.31 12.39
N GLU A 825 -25.07 -26.93 11.70
CA GLU A 825 -23.79 -26.33 11.28
C GLU A 825 -23.72 -26.34 9.76
N GLY A 826 -24.14 -25.23 9.12
CA GLY A 826 -24.08 -25.11 7.67
C GLY A 826 -24.75 -23.85 7.09
N LEU A 827 -24.27 -23.46 5.91
CA LEU A 827 -24.60 -22.30 5.08
C LEU A 827 -26.11 -22.07 4.85
N PHE A 828 -26.89 -23.16 4.80
CA PHE A 828 -28.30 -23.15 4.44
C PHE A 828 -29.24 -23.25 5.65
N GLU A 829 -30.20 -22.33 5.70
CA GLU A 829 -31.41 -22.41 6.53
C GLU A 829 -32.34 -23.52 6.01
N TYR A 830 -32.32 -23.73 4.70
CA TYR A 830 -33.10 -24.71 3.95
C TYR A 830 -32.40 -24.95 2.62
N LEU A 831 -32.27 -26.21 2.20
CA LEU A 831 -31.85 -26.63 0.86
C LEU A 831 -32.60 -27.91 0.49
N SER A 832 -33.21 -27.93 -0.69
CA SER A 832 -33.86 -29.08 -1.31
C SER A 832 -33.38 -29.16 -2.75
N THR A 833 -32.89 -30.33 -3.15
CA THR A 833 -32.46 -30.65 -4.51
C THR A 833 -33.24 -31.87 -4.96
N ARG A 834 -34.12 -31.71 -5.96
CA ARG A 834 -35.04 -32.74 -6.43
C ARG A 834 -34.84 -33.00 -7.92
N TRP A 835 -34.62 -34.26 -8.26
CA TRP A 835 -34.55 -34.78 -9.62
C TRP A 835 -35.82 -35.56 -9.94
N GLU A 836 -36.37 -35.36 -11.13
CA GLU A 836 -37.53 -36.09 -11.66
C GLU A 836 -37.21 -36.54 -13.10
N LEU A 837 -37.54 -37.79 -13.45
CA LEU A 837 -37.29 -38.37 -14.78
C LEU A 837 -38.61 -38.81 -15.42
N GLU A 838 -38.95 -38.24 -16.58
CA GLU A 838 -40.17 -38.58 -17.34
C GLU A 838 -39.80 -39.23 -18.69
N SER A 839 -40.19 -40.49 -18.88
CA SER A 839 -39.99 -41.20 -20.15
C SER A 839 -40.96 -40.70 -21.22
N GLN A 840 -40.43 -40.22 -22.36
CA GLN A 840 -41.27 -39.71 -23.47
C GLN A 840 -41.80 -40.83 -24.40
N GLY A 841 -41.61 -42.09 -24.02
CA GLY A 841 -41.94 -43.27 -24.81
C GLY A 841 -40.77 -43.81 -25.64
N GLU A 842 -40.95 -44.98 -26.23
CA GLU A 842 -39.89 -45.69 -26.96
C GLU A 842 -39.25 -44.83 -28.05
N GLY A 843 -37.92 -44.72 -28.02
CA GLY A 843 -37.12 -43.98 -29.00
C GLY A 843 -37.12 -42.45 -28.87
N LYS A 844 -37.77 -41.86 -27.85
CA LYS A 844 -37.83 -40.39 -27.64
C LYS A 844 -36.97 -39.86 -26.50
N GLY A 845 -36.30 -40.74 -25.76
CA GLY A 845 -35.47 -40.38 -24.62
C GLY A 845 -36.27 -40.05 -23.35
N THR A 846 -35.57 -39.53 -22.36
CA THR A 846 -36.09 -39.18 -21.02
C THR A 846 -35.91 -37.70 -20.78
N VAL A 847 -36.97 -37.02 -20.33
CA VAL A 847 -36.87 -35.66 -19.78
C VAL A 847 -36.34 -35.76 -18.36
N VAL A 848 -35.20 -35.10 -18.12
CA VAL A 848 -34.60 -34.91 -16.80
C VAL A 848 -34.95 -33.51 -16.32
N ARG A 849 -35.58 -33.41 -15.16
CA ARG A 849 -35.86 -32.15 -14.46
C ARG A 849 -35.08 -32.09 -13.15
N LEU A 850 -34.39 -30.98 -12.95
CA LEU A 850 -33.72 -30.60 -11.71
C LEU A 850 -34.44 -29.39 -11.10
N ASP A 851 -34.83 -29.47 -9.84
CA ASP A 851 -35.48 -28.41 -9.08
C ASP A 851 -34.70 -28.20 -7.77
N ILE A 852 -34.01 -27.07 -7.63
CA ILE A 852 -33.22 -26.70 -6.44
C ILE A 852 -33.87 -25.51 -5.75
N ARG A 853 -34.16 -25.63 -4.46
CA ARG A 853 -34.76 -24.57 -3.64
C ARG A 853 -33.94 -24.38 -2.39
N PHE A 854 -33.56 -23.15 -2.06
CA PHE A 854 -32.67 -22.89 -0.93
C PHE A 854 -32.91 -21.52 -0.26
N GLU A 855 -32.43 -21.40 0.97
CA GLU A 855 -32.46 -20.17 1.76
C GLU A 855 -31.16 -20.14 2.59
N PHE A 856 -30.41 -19.05 2.53
CA PHE A 856 -29.20 -18.88 3.33
C PHE A 856 -29.54 -18.42 4.75
N ARG A 857 -28.74 -18.86 5.75
CA ARG A 857 -28.87 -18.37 7.13
C ARG A 857 -28.51 -16.89 7.26
N SER A 858 -27.55 -16.40 6.45
CA SER A 858 -27.06 -15.02 6.47
C SER A 858 -27.42 -14.24 5.20
N GLN A 859 -27.80 -12.97 5.35
CA GLN A 859 -27.99 -12.05 4.22
C GLN A 859 -26.67 -11.74 3.48
N LEU A 860 -25.52 -11.86 4.15
CA LEU A 860 -24.21 -11.67 3.52
C LEU A 860 -23.93 -12.76 2.50
N HIS A 861 -24.20 -14.03 2.86
CA HIS A 861 -24.05 -15.17 1.94
C HIS A 861 -25.04 -15.08 0.78
N ALA A 862 -26.28 -14.63 1.03
CA ALA A 862 -27.26 -14.38 -0.03
C ALA A 862 -26.84 -13.27 -1.01
N ALA A 863 -26.18 -12.21 -0.52
CA ALA A 863 -25.66 -11.14 -1.37
C ALA A 863 -24.43 -11.59 -2.19
N MET A 864 -23.53 -12.37 -1.57
CA MET A 864 -22.33 -12.90 -2.22
C MET A 864 -22.66 -13.91 -3.34
N MET A 865 -23.54 -14.88 -3.05
CA MET A 865 -23.91 -15.93 -4.01
C MET A 865 -24.84 -15.42 -5.12
N GLY A 866 -25.64 -14.37 -4.86
CA GLY A 866 -26.57 -13.80 -5.84
C GLY A 866 -25.92 -13.22 -7.11
N ALA A 867 -24.61 -12.99 -7.11
CA ALA A 867 -23.85 -12.60 -8.31
C ALA A 867 -23.46 -13.79 -9.22
N VAL A 868 -23.50 -15.02 -8.71
CA VAL A 868 -23.04 -16.25 -9.40
C VAL A 868 -24.17 -17.28 -9.59
N GLU A 869 -25.27 -17.13 -8.84
CA GLU A 869 -26.48 -17.97 -8.81
C GLU A 869 -26.97 -18.41 -10.20
N GLY A 870 -27.00 -17.49 -11.18
CA GLY A 870 -27.46 -17.77 -12.55
C GLY A 870 -26.50 -18.61 -13.41
N GLN A 871 -25.19 -18.61 -13.11
CA GLN A 871 -24.19 -19.40 -13.84
C GLN A 871 -24.04 -20.81 -13.26
N MET A 872 -24.07 -20.94 -11.93
CA MET A 872 -23.94 -22.23 -11.23
C MET A 872 -24.94 -23.29 -11.73
N ALA A 873 -26.19 -22.91 -11.98
CA ALA A 873 -27.23 -23.86 -12.41
C ALA A 873 -26.94 -24.50 -13.77
N GLY A 874 -26.48 -23.73 -14.76
CA GLY A 874 -26.11 -24.26 -16.08
C GLY A 874 -24.89 -25.19 -15.99
N VAL A 875 -23.85 -24.71 -15.30
CA VAL A 875 -22.59 -25.42 -15.09
C VAL A 875 -22.76 -26.77 -14.37
N MET A 876 -23.66 -26.87 -13.38
CA MET A 876 -24.01 -28.16 -12.76
C MET A 876 -24.70 -29.13 -13.72
N VAL A 877 -25.63 -28.63 -14.55
CA VAL A 877 -26.39 -29.47 -15.51
C VAL A 877 -25.48 -29.98 -16.62
N GLU A 878 -24.58 -29.12 -17.14
CA GLU A 878 -23.57 -29.49 -18.14
C GLU A 878 -22.59 -30.54 -17.58
N ALA A 879 -22.24 -30.47 -16.30
CA ALA A 879 -21.42 -31.48 -15.63
C ALA A 879 -22.13 -32.85 -15.53
N PHE A 880 -23.43 -32.87 -15.20
CA PHE A 880 -24.23 -34.11 -15.25
C PHE A 880 -24.38 -34.64 -16.68
N GLU A 881 -24.68 -33.77 -17.65
CA GLU A 881 -24.85 -34.15 -19.06
C GLU A 881 -23.56 -34.75 -19.63
N LYS A 882 -22.40 -34.15 -19.35
CA LYS A 882 -21.09 -34.72 -19.66
C LYS A 882 -20.87 -36.07 -18.96
N ARG A 883 -21.15 -36.18 -17.66
CA ARG A 883 -20.99 -37.43 -16.90
C ARG A 883 -21.83 -38.58 -17.45
N ILE A 884 -23.01 -38.27 -17.98
CA ILE A 884 -23.90 -39.24 -18.62
C ILE A 884 -23.29 -39.72 -19.94
N TYR A 885 -22.77 -38.82 -20.79
CA TYR A 885 -22.02 -39.22 -21.99
C TYR A 885 -20.77 -40.05 -21.67
N ASP A 886 -20.01 -39.69 -20.63
CA ASP A 886 -18.80 -40.40 -20.20
C ASP A 886 -19.08 -41.84 -19.69
N VAL A 887 -20.30 -42.11 -19.21
CA VAL A 887 -20.70 -43.41 -18.62
C VAL A 887 -21.54 -44.26 -19.57
N LEU A 888 -22.39 -43.66 -20.40
CA LEU A 888 -23.36 -44.38 -21.26
C LEU A 888 -23.05 -44.29 -22.76
N GLY A 889 -22.15 -43.41 -23.19
CA GLY A 889 -21.93 -43.08 -24.60
C GLY A 889 -22.96 -42.08 -25.15
N ARG A 890 -22.99 -41.91 -26.47
CA ARG A 890 -23.95 -41.06 -27.21
C ARG A 890 -25.22 -41.81 -27.57
#